data_AF-A0A1F1ZPH2-F1
#
_entry.id   AF-A0A1F1ZPH2-F1
#
_cell.length_a   1.000
_cell.length_b   1.000
_cell.length_c   1.000
_cell.angle_alpha   90.00
_cell.angle_beta   90.00
_cell.angle_gamma   90.00
#
_symmetry.space_group_name_H-M   'P 1'
#
loop_
_entity.id
_entity.type
_entity.pdbx_description
1 polymer ?
#
loop_
_entity_poly.entity_id
_entity_poly.type
_entity_poly.pdbx_seq_one_letter_code
_entity_poly.pdbx_strand_id
1 'polypeptide(L)'
;MTFPQDNDENPHRGREADNPGRAPAGQRGRFRGPRPPAIVPGANGGPAHNGVGEAGGVGHGVEKAGEPQRSDNHSAGSTAKAEPTQAAGEAQATSSASSVGVVEAKRSTEPSAHNDDADNESGKSAADEVVRAGGSMAIATLLSRITGFLRTVLIGSALGPAIASAFNTANTLPHLITELVLGAVLTSLVVPVLVRAEKEDPDGGEAFIRRLMTLTFTLMGAVTVLSILAAPFLVEVGLDENGHVNIDIATSIAYLVLPQIVCFAMFAVFMAVLNTKGMFKPGAWAPVVNNLVTLGILVLYYMLPDETKLNPNESVTITNPHILLLGLGTTLGVVAQAAIMIPFLRKAGINMKPLWGVDKRLKAFGGMAIAIIVYVAISQAGWMLNNRIASQASDAAVTVYMQAWQLLQMPYGVIGVTLLTAIMPRLSRNAADGDDRAVVRDLTSATKLTLLALLPVIVFFTGFGTLVSAALFQYQNFDLETANVLGWTISFSAFTLIPYALVMLHLRVFYAREEVWTPTYIIAGITTTKLALAFLAPHISTEPRLVVVLLGAANGFGFLTGSIIGALLLRRSLGSLQGRDVVKTALWTVGASLVGALIAWRVDVLLATYVFQTPANPWFLIRMLIVGPIFLIVTGLVLSRSKLPEVDMFGLMLARMPVVGRFFTPRRPVDADRAAAIATPDSADQAQMAMQETGVLGDYAGTFMPPMSAGRVRGPRLVPGAPMLQGQYRLLADHGGSPATRLWQAREMSTGNIVALTIMDPAAYVKNAVKADDTHTTKMVRVARAKDDMLRRSATLKDMDCKGMATVRRVIDNGNLVVIVSDWLQGSPLSTVAQSGPDPMAAGYAVAALADAADDAHKAGIPLGIDHRDRLRITTAGHALLAFPGVLPNNTERQDAHGITVALGLLLEHLPDEEIPEELVETYRELKAINTDPDKEVDLHKVANHLRKLTSGDLDVEEDDVPEPTKVAGFGAEPARAPRLALIAFVTFLIVALLAAAIAGVVSVVGGDRNDSPLSTNSIRQGAGRLGDKTPRPVPVANVVAWAPADAEVKKPGDSGNPAYGPDNPDRAHFVIDGDPNTVWSTESYLNQLGSQPPAFKQGTGVLLEMPAETRFSELDLSGLTPGAHLEVRIAGDSADSLAQTQVLTGFDVKQPHTIIRLDDSQRRGAGESATAQSSAAQPGNASSNAGRSGRATSGARDGVPPGADVIDLPKNADTEGTKLIIWVTKVAEPKNTASIGEIDVLGTWRGMPETEEPAKAPAR
;
A
#
# COMPACT_ATOMS: atom_id res chain seq x y z
N MET A 1 -39.26 0.33 -29.00
CA MET A 1 -40.48 -0.40 -29.45
C MET A 1 -41.25 -0.88 -28.22
N THR A 2 -42.48 -1.34 -28.40
CA THR A 2 -43.51 -1.42 -27.34
C THR A 2 -43.64 -2.78 -26.62
N PHE A 3 -44.25 -2.70 -25.43
CA PHE A 3 -44.92 -3.74 -24.61
C PHE A 3 -45.81 -4.74 -25.39
N PRO A 4 -46.21 -5.91 -24.84
CA PRO A 4 -46.60 -6.21 -23.43
C PRO A 4 -45.83 -7.39 -22.76
N GLN A 5 -45.89 -7.70 -21.45
CA GLN A 5 -46.84 -7.46 -20.32
C GLN A 5 -47.97 -8.50 -20.13
N ASP A 6 -47.83 -9.36 -19.12
CA ASP A 6 -48.84 -9.99 -18.23
C ASP A 6 -48.02 -10.78 -17.14
N ASN A 7 -48.26 -10.79 -15.81
CA ASN A 7 -49.44 -11.07 -14.96
C ASN A 7 -49.91 -12.54 -15.08
N ASP A 8 -49.93 -13.39 -14.03
CA ASP A 8 -50.67 -13.24 -12.77
C ASP A 8 -50.23 -14.17 -11.59
N GLU A 9 -50.80 -13.87 -10.41
CA GLU A 9 -51.09 -14.62 -9.16
C GLU A 9 -50.42 -15.98 -8.78
N ASN A 10 -49.59 -15.97 -7.71
CA ASN A 10 -49.91 -16.33 -6.29
C ASN A 10 -50.87 -17.52 -5.97
N PRO A 11 -50.88 -18.10 -4.73
CA PRO A 11 -49.86 -18.84 -3.97
C PRO A 11 -50.32 -20.28 -3.52
N HIS A 12 -49.47 -21.01 -2.77
CA HIS A 12 -49.75 -21.90 -1.60
C HIS A 12 -48.66 -23.02 -1.48
N ARG A 13 -48.45 -23.82 -0.41
CA ARG A 13 -48.48 -23.76 1.08
C ARG A 13 -48.51 -25.24 1.57
N GLY A 14 -47.46 -25.73 2.25
CA GLY A 14 -47.32 -27.12 2.77
C GLY A 14 -45.90 -27.67 2.51
N ARG A 15 -45.19 -28.39 3.40
CA ARG A 15 -45.48 -29.55 4.28
C ARG A 15 -45.76 -30.85 3.51
N GLU A 16 -45.17 -32.02 3.83
CA GLU A 16 -44.08 -32.39 4.79
C GLU A 16 -43.57 -33.84 4.45
N ALA A 17 -42.36 -34.20 4.94
CA ALA A 17 -41.84 -35.57 5.17
C ALA A 17 -41.52 -36.59 4.02
N ASP A 18 -40.49 -37.40 4.30
CA ASP A 18 -40.15 -38.80 3.93
C ASP A 18 -40.03 -39.35 2.47
N ASN A 19 -38.76 -39.59 2.09
CA ASN A 19 -38.09 -40.90 1.81
C ASN A 19 -38.73 -42.01 0.91
N PRO A 20 -37.95 -42.99 0.38
CA PRO A 20 -36.50 -43.02 0.09
C PRO A 20 -36.12 -43.55 -1.32
N GLY A 21 -34.96 -43.11 -1.82
CA GLY A 21 -33.98 -43.96 -2.54
C GLY A 21 -34.27 -44.55 -3.93
N ARG A 22 -33.60 -44.00 -4.97
CA ARG A 22 -32.83 -44.79 -5.97
C ARG A 22 -31.89 -43.92 -6.82
N ALA A 23 -30.66 -44.38 -7.00
CA ALA A 23 -29.79 -44.01 -8.13
C ALA A 23 -29.83 -45.15 -9.17
N PRO A 24 -29.48 -44.93 -10.46
CA PRO A 24 -28.06 -45.06 -10.84
C PRO A 24 -27.57 -44.20 -12.03
N ALA A 25 -26.23 -44.02 -12.12
CA ALA A 25 -25.38 -43.77 -13.30
C ALA A 25 -25.73 -42.60 -14.28
N GLY A 26 -24.78 -41.88 -14.90
CA GLY A 26 -23.31 -41.85 -14.87
C GLY A 26 -22.84 -40.50 -15.49
N GLN A 27 -21.56 -40.15 -15.63
CA GLN A 27 -20.32 -40.93 -15.63
C GLN A 27 -19.20 -40.21 -14.81
N ARG A 28 -18.00 -40.78 -14.72
CA ARG A 28 -16.84 -40.23 -13.97
C ARG A 28 -15.54 -40.24 -14.79
N GLY A 29 -14.81 -39.12 -14.78
CA GLY A 29 -13.34 -39.08 -14.93
C GLY A 29 -12.77 -38.20 -13.80
N ARG A 30 -12.19 -38.73 -12.71
CA ARG A 30 -10.88 -39.37 -12.54
C ARG A 30 -9.67 -38.46 -12.79
N PHE A 31 -9.20 -37.84 -11.71
CA PHE A 31 -7.77 -37.87 -11.35
C PHE A 31 -7.58 -38.60 -10.01
N ARG A 32 -6.35 -39.05 -9.71
CA ARG A 32 -6.03 -39.96 -8.59
C ARG A 32 -5.34 -39.23 -7.45
N GLY A 33 -5.71 -39.54 -6.20
CA GLY A 33 -4.86 -39.29 -5.03
C GLY A 33 -3.75 -40.34 -4.88
N PRO A 34 -2.68 -40.04 -4.11
CA PRO A 34 -1.59 -40.98 -3.84
C PRO A 34 -2.04 -42.15 -2.94
N ARG A 35 -1.30 -43.27 -3.01
CA ARG A 35 -1.53 -44.48 -2.18
C ARG A 35 -0.53 -44.54 -1.01
N PRO A 36 -0.91 -45.13 0.14
CA PRO A 36 0.05 -45.48 1.19
C PRO A 36 0.97 -46.65 0.78
N PRO A 37 2.15 -46.80 1.40
CA PRO A 37 2.99 -48.00 1.26
C PRO A 37 2.37 -49.22 1.95
N ALA A 38 2.76 -50.42 1.52
CA ALA A 38 2.19 -51.69 1.99
C ALA A 38 3.02 -52.36 3.10
N ILE A 39 2.38 -53.25 3.86
CA ILE A 39 3.00 -54.09 4.91
C ILE A 39 2.70 -55.56 4.61
N VAL A 40 3.74 -56.37 4.41
CA VAL A 40 3.71 -57.86 4.43
C VAL A 40 5.12 -58.38 4.81
N PRO A 41 5.31 -59.66 5.21
CA PRO A 41 5.59 -60.01 6.61
C PRO A 41 7.03 -60.52 6.84
N GLY A 42 7.36 -60.87 8.08
CA GLY A 42 8.63 -61.53 8.43
C GLY A 42 8.45 -62.92 9.04
N ALA A 43 9.48 -63.76 8.94
CA ALA A 43 9.67 -64.97 9.77
C ALA A 43 11.13 -65.49 9.70
N ASN A 44 11.65 -65.89 10.87
CA ASN A 44 12.62 -66.97 11.15
C ASN A 44 13.91 -67.18 10.32
N GLY A 45 15.01 -67.50 11.03
CA GLY A 45 15.99 -68.49 10.55
C GLY A 45 17.48 -68.14 10.69
N GLY A 46 18.14 -68.67 11.73
CA GLY A 46 19.50 -69.21 11.59
C GLY A 46 19.42 -70.75 11.42
N PRO A 47 20.54 -71.51 11.43
CA PRO A 47 21.91 -71.08 11.75
C PRO A 47 23.03 -71.67 10.82
N ALA A 48 24.28 -71.39 11.21
CA ALA A 48 25.45 -72.30 11.18
C ALA A 48 26.38 -72.50 9.94
N HIS A 49 27.68 -72.34 10.24
CA HIS A 49 28.88 -73.07 9.79
C HIS A 49 29.60 -72.83 8.43
N ASN A 50 30.90 -72.51 8.59
CA ASN A 50 32.08 -72.78 7.73
C ASN A 50 32.17 -72.08 6.36
N GLY A 51 33.36 -71.71 5.85
CA GLY A 51 34.73 -71.76 6.41
C GLY A 51 35.81 -71.70 5.31
N VAL A 52 37.08 -71.45 5.68
CA VAL A 52 38.28 -71.32 4.79
C VAL A 52 38.33 -70.01 3.97
N GLY A 53 39.46 -69.30 3.82
CA GLY A 53 40.80 -69.46 4.42
C GLY A 53 41.85 -68.45 3.89
N GLU A 54 43.11 -68.61 4.34
CA GLU A 54 44.35 -67.89 3.91
C GLU A 54 44.49 -66.39 4.29
N ALA A 55 45.68 -65.85 4.61
CA ALA A 55 46.93 -66.44 5.12
C ALA A 55 47.88 -65.37 5.75
N GLY A 56 48.63 -65.75 6.80
CA GLY A 56 49.83 -65.04 7.33
C GLY A 56 49.60 -63.79 8.23
N GLY A 57 50.43 -63.50 9.25
CA GLY A 57 51.46 -64.34 9.87
C GLY A 57 52.55 -63.58 10.68
N VAL A 58 52.54 -63.74 12.03
CA VAL A 58 53.66 -63.53 13.00
C VAL A 58 54.22 -62.09 13.14
N GLY A 59 54.50 -61.53 14.33
CA GLY A 59 54.36 -62.04 15.71
C GLY A 59 54.93 -61.08 16.77
N HIS A 60 55.03 -61.55 18.04
CA HIS A 60 55.28 -60.80 19.29
C HIS A 60 54.15 -59.81 19.69
N GLY A 61 53.73 -59.66 20.95
CA GLY A 61 54.13 -60.24 22.24
C GLY A 61 54.01 -59.17 23.36
N VAL A 62 53.65 -59.41 24.62
CA VAL A 62 53.34 -60.63 25.43
C VAL A 62 52.38 -60.21 26.58
N GLU A 63 51.45 -61.10 26.99
CA GLU A 63 50.68 -61.20 28.27
C GLU A 63 50.06 -59.93 28.95
N LYS A 64 48.72 -59.91 29.19
CA LYS A 64 47.98 -60.19 30.46
C LYS A 64 48.18 -59.18 31.61
N ALA A 65 47.31 -59.05 32.62
CA ALA A 65 45.85 -59.21 32.77
C ALA A 65 45.47 -58.83 34.23
N GLY A 66 44.21 -58.46 34.48
CA GLY A 66 43.63 -58.45 35.84
C GLY A 66 43.41 -57.08 36.51
N GLU A 67 42.39 -57.05 37.35
CA GLU A 67 42.01 -56.00 38.32
C GLU A 67 42.75 -56.25 39.68
N PRO A 68 42.53 -55.54 40.81
CA PRO A 68 41.60 -54.41 41.07
C PRO A 68 42.14 -53.26 41.99
N GLN A 69 41.26 -52.30 42.30
CA GLN A 69 41.13 -51.53 43.57
C GLN A 69 42.26 -50.62 44.14
N ARG A 70 41.91 -49.32 44.23
CA ARG A 70 41.92 -48.43 45.44
C ARG A 70 43.25 -47.80 45.98
N SER A 71 43.09 -46.51 46.37
CA SER A 71 43.80 -45.72 47.42
C SER A 71 45.21 -45.11 47.20
N ASP A 72 45.25 -43.77 47.37
CA ASP A 72 46.12 -42.95 48.23
C ASP A 72 47.52 -42.41 47.82
N ASN A 73 47.58 -41.06 47.88
CA ASN A 73 48.61 -40.16 48.44
C ASN A 73 50.01 -39.88 47.82
N HIS A 74 50.18 -38.60 47.46
CA HIS A 74 51.30 -37.66 47.75
C HIS A 74 52.79 -38.10 47.81
N SER A 75 53.64 -37.35 47.08
CA SER A 75 54.83 -36.66 47.62
C SER A 75 55.44 -35.69 46.58
N ALA A 76 56.49 -34.91 46.93
CA ALA A 76 56.96 -33.75 46.14
C ALA A 76 58.48 -33.44 46.27
N GLY A 77 58.97 -32.49 45.46
CA GLY A 77 60.35 -31.94 45.45
C GLY A 77 61.02 -32.04 44.06
N SER A 78 62.03 -31.26 43.66
CA SER A 78 62.73 -30.05 44.19
C SER A 78 63.70 -29.53 43.07
N THR A 79 64.47 -28.41 43.05
CA THR A 79 64.91 -27.40 44.05
C THR A 79 65.43 -26.11 43.34
N ALA A 80 65.42 -24.95 44.04
CA ALA A 80 66.26 -23.74 43.81
C ALA A 80 66.01 -22.86 42.53
N LYS A 81 66.41 -21.57 42.46
CA LYS A 81 67.34 -20.76 43.31
C LYS A 81 67.10 -19.22 43.25
N ALA A 82 67.26 -18.52 44.39
CA ALA A 82 67.64 -17.09 44.62
C ALA A 82 66.81 -15.87 44.08
N GLU A 83 65.98 -15.26 44.93
CA GLU A 83 66.17 -13.97 45.67
C GLU A 83 67.14 -12.83 45.18
N PRO A 84 67.01 -11.54 45.62
CA PRO A 84 65.84 -10.60 45.57
C PRO A 84 66.25 -9.08 45.35
N THR A 85 65.37 -8.11 45.71
CA THR A 85 65.68 -6.73 46.23
C THR A 85 65.53 -5.45 45.34
N GLN A 86 64.50 -4.65 45.67
CA GLN A 86 64.35 -3.16 45.81
C GLN A 86 65.02 -2.09 44.88
N ALA A 87 64.24 -0.99 44.66
CA ALA A 87 64.63 0.45 44.61
C ALA A 87 65.45 1.01 43.41
N ALA A 88 65.49 2.34 43.13
CA ALA A 88 64.53 3.46 43.27
C ALA A 88 65.06 4.74 42.55
N GLY A 89 64.18 5.65 42.09
CA GLY A 89 64.54 6.95 41.48
C GLY A 89 65.14 6.87 40.07
N GLU A 90 65.39 7.95 39.30
CA GLU A 90 64.95 9.37 39.33
C GLU A 90 65.38 10.01 37.96
N ALA A 91 65.08 11.24 37.49
CA ALA A 91 64.39 12.44 37.99
C ALA A 91 63.96 13.38 36.82
N GLN A 92 63.34 14.54 37.14
CA GLN A 92 63.36 15.82 36.39
C GLN A 92 62.63 15.92 35.01
N ALA A 93 62.08 17.08 34.58
CA ALA A 93 61.74 18.36 35.24
C ALA A 93 60.82 19.26 34.36
N THR A 94 60.48 20.44 34.90
CA THR A 94 60.00 21.71 34.26
C THR A 94 58.48 22.04 34.23
N SER A 95 58.16 23.24 34.76
CA SER A 95 57.11 24.25 34.39
C SER A 95 55.70 23.84 33.89
N SER A 96 54.60 24.52 34.26
CA SER A 96 54.43 25.71 35.15
C SER A 96 52.95 26.06 35.46
N ALA A 97 52.71 26.48 36.71
CA ALA A 97 51.85 27.59 37.18
C ALA A 97 50.35 27.75 36.79
N SER A 98 49.52 27.91 37.84
CA SER A 98 48.22 28.65 37.91
C SER A 98 47.01 28.08 37.14
N SER A 99 45.78 28.07 37.66
CA SER A 99 45.14 28.68 38.86
C SER A 99 44.10 27.69 39.45
N VAL A 100 43.94 27.49 40.78
CA VAL A 100 43.30 28.34 41.83
C VAL A 100 41.80 28.57 41.57
N GLY A 101 40.84 28.26 42.47
CA GLY A 101 40.89 27.71 43.86
C GLY A 101 39.83 26.62 44.10
N VAL A 102 39.87 25.79 45.17
CA VAL A 102 39.66 26.12 46.61
C VAL A 102 38.21 26.61 46.84
N VAL A 103 37.35 25.91 47.61
CA VAL A 103 37.28 25.92 49.09
C VAL A 103 36.83 24.57 49.71
N GLU A 104 37.40 24.29 50.88
CA GLU A 104 37.08 23.37 52.01
C GLU A 104 35.97 22.29 51.93
N ALA A 105 36.31 21.13 52.49
CA ALA A 105 35.37 20.12 53.00
C ALA A 105 35.02 20.38 54.48
N LYS A 106 33.87 19.85 54.95
CA LYS A 106 33.52 19.81 56.38
C LYS A 106 33.13 18.39 56.82
N ARG A 107 33.67 17.92 57.95
CA ARG A 107 33.54 16.55 58.48
C ARG A 107 32.35 16.36 59.43
N SER A 108 31.69 15.21 59.35
CA SER A 108 31.11 14.41 60.47
C SER A 108 30.81 13.01 59.88
N THR A 109 31.46 11.90 60.29
CA THR A 109 31.05 10.95 61.37
C THR A 109 29.60 10.43 61.19
N GLU A 110 29.29 9.12 61.14
CA GLU A 110 30.09 7.92 61.48
C GLU A 110 29.66 6.65 60.64
N PRO A 111 29.75 5.35 61.05
CA PRO A 111 30.63 4.41 60.35
C PRO A 111 29.96 3.28 59.50
N SER A 112 30.76 2.78 58.55
CA SER A 112 30.86 1.38 58.06
C SER A 112 29.60 0.61 57.59
N ALA A 113 29.49 0.46 56.26
CA ALA A 113 28.83 -0.67 55.59
C ALA A 113 29.80 -1.28 54.53
N HIS A 114 29.56 -2.52 54.08
CA HIS A 114 30.40 -3.21 53.09
C HIS A 114 30.00 -2.93 51.64
N ASN A 115 30.94 -3.18 50.73
CA ASN A 115 30.91 -2.95 49.29
C ASN A 115 29.61 -3.41 48.59
N ASP A 116 28.91 -2.49 47.92
CA ASP A 116 27.86 -2.76 46.92
C ASP A 116 28.11 -2.04 45.56
N ASP A 117 29.18 -1.24 45.44
CA ASP A 117 29.40 -0.35 44.28
C ASP A 117 29.84 -1.04 42.97
N ALA A 118 30.09 -2.35 42.98
CA ALA A 118 30.59 -3.07 41.79
C ALA A 118 29.54 -3.24 40.67
N ASP A 119 28.28 -3.52 41.02
CA ASP A 119 27.25 -3.83 40.02
C ASP A 119 26.57 -2.58 39.44
N ASN A 120 26.63 -1.44 40.13
CA ASN A 120 25.86 -0.23 39.82
C ASN A 120 26.48 0.65 38.71
N GLU A 121 27.75 0.46 38.35
CA GLU A 121 28.35 1.12 37.17
C GLU A 121 27.96 0.44 35.85
N SER A 122 27.81 -0.90 35.86
CA SER A 122 27.51 -1.68 34.65
C SER A 122 26.17 -1.28 34.00
N GLY A 123 25.12 -1.11 34.81
CA GLY A 123 23.79 -0.70 34.37
C GLY A 123 23.74 0.74 33.83
N LYS A 124 24.53 1.66 34.41
CA LYS A 124 24.64 3.05 33.91
C LYS A 124 25.35 3.10 32.57
N SER A 125 26.47 2.37 32.43
CA SER A 125 27.24 2.29 31.18
C SER A 125 26.39 1.81 30.00
N ALA A 126 25.60 0.74 30.19
CA ALA A 126 24.71 0.22 29.15
C ALA A 126 23.59 1.21 28.77
N ALA A 127 23.00 1.90 29.75
CA ALA A 127 21.96 2.90 29.50
C ALA A 127 22.51 4.12 28.73
N ASP A 128 23.66 4.66 29.15
CA ASP A 128 24.34 5.77 28.46
C ASP A 128 24.80 5.36 27.06
N GLU A 129 25.28 4.13 26.85
CA GLU A 129 25.64 3.62 25.52
C GLU A 129 24.42 3.58 24.58
N VAL A 130 23.27 3.09 25.05
CA VAL A 130 22.02 3.07 24.26
C VAL A 130 21.54 4.49 23.95
N VAL A 131 21.47 5.39 24.93
CA VAL A 131 21.05 6.79 24.72
C VAL A 131 22.01 7.52 23.77
N ARG A 132 23.32 7.30 23.91
CA ARG A 132 24.37 7.84 23.01
C ARG A 132 24.30 7.23 21.61
N ALA A 133 23.84 5.98 21.46
CA ALA A 133 23.62 5.35 20.18
C ALA A 133 22.35 5.88 19.49
N GLY A 134 21.22 5.91 20.18
CA GLY A 134 19.94 6.49 19.72
C GLY A 134 20.10 7.94 19.27
N GLY A 135 20.74 8.77 20.09
CA GLY A 135 21.07 10.16 19.74
C GLY A 135 21.89 10.28 18.45
N SER A 136 22.88 9.41 18.24
CA SER A 136 23.68 9.40 17.01
C SER A 136 22.90 8.96 15.77
N MET A 137 21.88 8.10 15.92
CA MET A 137 20.98 7.68 14.83
C MET A 137 19.93 8.74 14.51
N ALA A 138 19.39 9.42 15.53
CA ALA A 138 18.47 10.54 15.35
C ALA A 138 19.11 11.69 14.57
N ILE A 139 20.37 12.03 14.90
CA ILE A 139 21.17 13.04 14.17
C ILE A 139 21.40 12.60 12.71
N ALA A 140 21.82 11.36 12.48
CA ALA A 140 22.06 10.84 11.14
C ALA A 140 20.77 10.82 10.28
N THR A 141 19.63 10.42 10.87
CA THR A 141 18.31 10.41 10.20
C THR A 141 17.85 11.82 9.84
N LEU A 142 18.03 12.79 10.75
CA LEU A 142 17.68 14.19 10.49
C LEU A 142 18.58 14.77 9.38
N LEU A 143 19.89 14.55 9.45
CA LEU A 143 20.85 15.01 8.46
C LEU A 143 20.59 14.35 7.08
N SER A 144 20.21 13.08 7.05
CA SER A 144 19.81 12.37 5.83
C SER A 144 18.58 12.98 5.16
N ARG A 145 17.57 13.38 5.95
CA ARG A 145 16.36 14.04 5.42
C ARG A 145 16.67 15.44 4.91
N ILE A 146 17.53 16.19 5.59
CA ILE A 146 17.97 17.53 5.17
C ILE A 146 18.78 17.44 3.86
N THR A 147 19.76 16.54 3.77
CA THR A 147 20.59 16.38 2.56
C THR A 147 19.82 15.77 1.39
N GLY A 148 18.89 14.84 1.65
CA GLY A 148 17.99 14.29 0.64
C GLY A 148 17.03 15.34 0.08
N PHE A 149 16.42 16.16 0.94
CA PHE A 149 15.59 17.28 0.51
C PHE A 149 16.40 18.32 -0.30
N LEU A 150 17.59 18.70 0.17
CA LEU A 150 18.48 19.62 -0.55
C LEU A 150 18.90 19.04 -1.92
N ARG A 151 19.11 17.73 -2.02
CA ARG A 151 19.32 17.02 -3.29
C ARG A 151 18.10 17.16 -4.21
N THR A 152 16.88 16.93 -3.73
CA THR A 152 15.65 17.09 -4.53
C THR A 152 15.52 18.51 -5.09
N VAL A 153 15.77 19.54 -4.26
CA VAL A 153 15.74 20.95 -4.70
C VAL A 153 16.84 21.24 -5.72
N LEU A 154 18.07 20.78 -5.46
CA LEU A 154 19.22 21.02 -6.35
C LEU A 154 19.11 20.29 -7.69
N ILE A 155 18.47 19.12 -7.75
CA ILE A 155 18.12 18.45 -9.02
C ILE A 155 17.23 19.37 -9.86
N GLY A 156 16.17 19.92 -9.27
CA GLY A 156 15.28 20.86 -9.97
C GLY A 156 15.99 22.13 -10.43
N SER A 157 16.74 22.78 -9.55
CA SER A 157 17.35 24.09 -9.83
C SER A 157 18.60 24.04 -10.71
N ALA A 158 19.34 22.92 -10.73
CA ALA A 158 20.55 22.78 -11.55
C ALA A 158 20.30 22.12 -12.91
N LEU A 159 19.39 21.12 -13.01
CA LEU A 159 19.07 20.46 -14.28
C LEU A 159 17.91 21.12 -15.02
N GLY A 160 17.02 21.83 -14.31
CA GLY A 160 15.77 22.33 -14.87
C GLY A 160 14.70 21.23 -15.01
N PRO A 161 13.40 21.57 -15.14
CA PRO A 161 12.30 20.61 -15.00
C PRO A 161 12.35 19.41 -15.96
N ALA A 162 12.58 19.65 -17.26
CA ALA A 162 12.63 18.61 -18.30
C ALA A 162 13.71 17.54 -18.04
N ILE A 163 14.94 17.99 -17.81
CA ILE A 163 16.11 17.11 -17.64
C ILE A 163 16.07 16.47 -16.25
N ALA A 164 15.55 17.18 -15.24
CA ALA A 164 15.22 16.59 -13.95
C ALA A 164 14.21 15.44 -14.11
N SER A 165 13.21 15.53 -14.99
CA SER A 165 12.23 14.45 -15.22
C SER A 165 12.84 13.21 -15.88
N ALA A 166 13.70 13.40 -16.88
CA ALA A 166 14.44 12.30 -17.51
C ALA A 166 15.40 11.64 -16.49
N PHE A 167 16.17 12.44 -15.75
CA PHE A 167 17.08 11.99 -14.69
C PHE A 167 16.34 11.25 -13.55
N ASN A 168 15.24 11.82 -13.04
CA ASN A 168 14.45 11.24 -11.95
C ASN A 168 13.79 9.93 -12.37
N THR A 169 13.29 9.82 -13.61
CA THR A 169 12.77 8.56 -14.15
C THR A 169 13.86 7.49 -14.18
N ALA A 170 14.99 7.79 -14.81
CA ALA A 170 16.12 6.87 -14.92
C ALA A 170 16.66 6.43 -13.56
N ASN A 171 16.89 7.37 -12.64
CA ASN A 171 17.38 7.12 -11.28
C ASN A 171 16.34 6.38 -10.40
N THR A 172 15.06 6.32 -10.80
CA THR A 172 14.03 5.54 -10.07
C THR A 172 14.02 4.07 -10.47
N LEU A 173 14.37 3.72 -11.72
CA LEU A 173 14.37 2.32 -12.20
C LEU A 173 15.11 1.33 -11.27
N PRO A 174 16.33 1.64 -10.73
CA PRO A 174 17.01 0.76 -9.78
C PRO A 174 16.21 0.43 -8.53
N HIS A 175 15.44 1.40 -8.02
CA HIS A 175 14.61 1.22 -6.83
C HIS A 175 13.41 0.31 -7.12
N LEU A 176 12.69 0.54 -8.23
CA LEU A 176 11.51 -0.26 -8.61
C LEU A 176 11.85 -1.75 -8.73
N ILE A 177 12.98 -2.05 -9.38
CA ILE A 177 13.47 -3.40 -9.64
C ILE A 177 13.97 -4.07 -8.35
N THR A 178 14.73 -3.33 -7.53
CA THR A 178 15.20 -3.83 -6.22
C THR A 178 14.03 -4.11 -5.27
N GLU A 179 12.99 -3.27 -5.27
CA GLU A 179 11.80 -3.46 -4.44
C GLU A 179 10.98 -4.68 -4.89
N LEU A 180 10.78 -4.85 -6.21
CA LEU A 180 10.06 -5.98 -6.81
C LEU A 180 10.74 -7.34 -6.54
N VAL A 181 12.07 -7.40 -6.64
CA VAL A 181 12.83 -8.65 -6.47
C VAL A 181 13.16 -8.94 -5.01
N LEU A 182 13.39 -7.91 -4.18
CA LEU A 182 14.01 -8.08 -2.87
C LEU A 182 13.25 -7.43 -1.70
N GLY A 183 12.74 -6.21 -1.86
CA GLY A 183 12.22 -5.40 -0.74
C GLY A 183 11.15 -6.11 0.10
N ALA A 184 10.20 -6.75 -0.58
CA ALA A 184 9.16 -7.60 -0.02
C ALA A 184 9.66 -8.77 0.84
N VAL A 185 10.55 -9.57 0.24
CA VAL A 185 10.99 -10.84 0.80
C VAL A 185 12.03 -10.60 1.89
N LEU A 186 12.98 -9.70 1.67
CA LEU A 186 14.10 -9.48 2.57
C LEU A 186 13.66 -8.92 3.92
N THR A 187 12.89 -7.83 3.94
CA THR A 187 12.48 -7.13 5.16
C THR A 187 11.69 -8.02 6.11
N SER A 188 10.75 -8.83 5.57
CA SER A 188 9.86 -9.67 6.36
C SER A 188 10.44 -11.05 6.72
N LEU A 189 11.34 -11.60 5.89
CA LEU A 189 11.93 -12.93 6.11
C LEU A 189 13.27 -12.90 6.84
N VAL A 190 14.16 -11.99 6.46
CA VAL A 190 15.58 -12.13 6.79
C VAL A 190 15.85 -11.84 8.24
N VAL A 191 15.38 -10.73 8.82
CA VAL A 191 15.69 -10.41 10.22
C VAL A 191 15.21 -11.52 11.19
N PRO A 192 13.97 -12.07 11.09
CA PRO A 192 13.55 -13.18 11.93
C PRO A 192 14.35 -14.47 11.70
N VAL A 193 14.64 -14.85 10.44
CA VAL A 193 15.38 -16.09 10.14
C VAL A 193 16.87 -15.95 10.49
N LEU A 194 17.43 -14.76 10.41
CA LEU A 194 18.82 -14.46 10.77
C LEU A 194 19.02 -14.49 12.29
N VAL A 195 18.16 -13.82 13.07
CA VAL A 195 18.17 -13.93 14.55
C VAL A 195 17.93 -15.38 15.00
N ARG A 196 17.21 -16.17 14.21
CA ARG A 196 17.03 -17.62 14.45
C ARG A 196 18.29 -18.42 14.15
N ALA A 197 18.91 -18.23 12.97
CA ALA A 197 20.17 -18.87 12.60
C ALA A 197 21.28 -18.57 13.63
N GLU A 198 21.41 -17.29 14.03
CA GLU A 198 22.35 -16.82 15.05
C GLU A 198 22.17 -17.48 16.44
N LYS A 199 21.01 -18.08 16.73
CA LYS A 199 20.69 -18.73 18.01
C LYS A 199 20.57 -20.26 17.95
N GLU A 200 20.28 -20.81 16.77
CA GLU A 200 20.08 -22.26 16.58
C GLU A 200 21.27 -22.96 15.90
N ASP A 201 22.08 -22.23 15.13
CA ASP A 201 23.12 -22.85 14.29
C ASP A 201 24.48 -22.89 15.03
N PRO A 202 25.20 -24.03 15.03
CA PRO A 202 26.46 -24.17 15.79
C PRO A 202 27.61 -23.23 15.38
N ASP A 203 27.49 -22.56 14.25
CA ASP A 203 28.44 -21.57 13.72
C ASP A 203 28.01 -20.12 13.97
N GLY A 204 27.00 -19.89 14.82
CA GLY A 204 26.43 -18.56 15.06
C GLY A 204 25.77 -17.95 13.82
N GLY A 205 25.40 -18.80 12.84
CA GLY A 205 24.77 -18.40 11.58
C GLY A 205 25.74 -17.96 10.48
N GLU A 206 27.06 -18.14 10.60
CA GLU A 206 28.04 -17.69 9.59
C GLU A 206 27.71 -18.25 8.19
N ALA A 207 27.44 -19.55 8.08
CA ALA A 207 27.10 -20.20 6.82
C ALA A 207 25.76 -19.72 6.26
N PHE A 208 24.79 -19.38 7.11
CA PHE A 208 23.52 -18.79 6.67
C PHE A 208 23.74 -17.38 6.12
N ILE A 209 24.48 -16.52 6.83
CA ILE A 209 24.81 -15.15 6.40
C ILE A 209 25.58 -15.18 5.07
N ARG A 210 26.55 -16.08 4.93
CA ARG A 210 27.34 -16.23 3.70
C ARG A 210 26.52 -16.73 2.51
N ARG A 211 25.62 -17.70 2.73
CA ARG A 211 24.65 -18.13 1.70
C ARG A 211 23.73 -16.99 1.29
N LEU A 212 23.20 -16.23 2.25
CA LEU A 212 22.32 -15.09 2.00
C LEU A 212 23.04 -14.00 1.17
N MET A 213 24.23 -13.55 1.59
CA MET A 213 25.01 -12.56 0.83
C MET A 213 25.35 -13.07 -0.58
N THR A 214 25.78 -14.33 -0.71
CA THR A 214 26.11 -14.93 -2.02
C THR A 214 24.88 -15.02 -2.92
N LEU A 215 23.74 -15.48 -2.39
CA LEU A 215 22.48 -15.61 -3.11
C LEU A 215 21.95 -14.25 -3.55
N THR A 216 21.90 -13.25 -2.67
CA THR A 216 21.43 -11.91 -3.03
C THR A 216 22.38 -11.23 -4.02
N PHE A 217 23.70 -11.33 -3.86
CA PHE A 217 24.65 -10.74 -4.82
C PHE A 217 24.56 -11.39 -6.20
N THR A 218 24.38 -12.71 -6.28
CA THR A 218 24.32 -13.43 -7.57
C THR A 218 22.97 -13.34 -8.25
N LEU A 219 21.86 -13.46 -7.52
CA LEU A 219 20.52 -13.17 -8.02
C LEU A 219 20.42 -11.72 -8.51
N MET A 220 20.87 -10.77 -7.69
CA MET A 220 20.73 -9.36 -8.03
C MET A 220 21.74 -8.92 -9.10
N GLY A 221 22.92 -9.54 -9.17
CA GLY A 221 23.84 -9.37 -10.30
C GLY A 221 23.23 -9.82 -11.63
N ALA A 222 22.55 -10.98 -11.65
CA ALA A 222 21.84 -11.46 -12.82
C ALA A 222 20.68 -10.52 -13.23
N VAL A 223 19.88 -10.06 -12.26
CA VAL A 223 18.82 -9.05 -12.47
C VAL A 223 19.40 -7.73 -12.99
N THR A 224 20.55 -7.30 -12.46
CA THR A 224 21.24 -6.07 -12.91
C THR A 224 21.66 -6.19 -14.38
N VAL A 225 22.27 -7.30 -14.78
CA VAL A 225 22.65 -7.55 -16.19
C VAL A 225 21.42 -7.59 -17.11
N LEU A 226 20.36 -8.30 -16.71
CA LEU A 226 19.10 -8.35 -17.47
C LEU A 226 18.46 -6.96 -17.59
N SER A 227 18.52 -6.14 -16.53
CA SER A 227 17.97 -4.78 -16.53
C SER A 227 18.77 -3.85 -17.43
N ILE A 228 20.10 -3.96 -17.44
CA ILE A 228 20.98 -3.21 -18.35
C ILE A 228 20.71 -3.58 -19.82
N LEU A 229 20.51 -4.87 -20.11
CA LEU A 229 20.12 -5.32 -21.46
C LEU A 229 18.72 -4.84 -21.87
N ALA A 230 17.80 -4.71 -20.91
CA ALA A 230 16.43 -4.22 -21.12
C ALA A 230 16.28 -2.70 -20.87
N ALA A 231 17.36 -1.94 -20.75
CA ALA A 231 17.32 -0.52 -20.36
C ALA A 231 16.39 0.37 -21.20
N PRO A 232 16.39 0.34 -22.55
CA PRO A 232 15.47 1.14 -23.36
C PRO A 232 14.01 0.76 -23.11
N PHE A 233 13.68 -0.54 -23.16
CA PHE A 233 12.33 -1.04 -22.84
C PHE A 233 11.84 -0.64 -21.43
N LEU A 234 12.74 -0.65 -20.42
CA LEU A 234 12.41 -0.20 -19.06
C LEU A 234 12.10 1.30 -18.98
N VAL A 235 12.63 2.11 -19.90
CA VAL A 235 12.33 3.54 -20.05
C VAL A 235 11.03 3.73 -20.86
N GLU A 236 10.88 3.06 -22.01
CA GLU A 236 9.70 3.09 -22.90
C GLU A 236 8.39 2.61 -22.22
N VAL A 237 8.49 1.75 -21.20
CA VAL A 237 7.33 1.36 -20.37
C VAL A 237 6.91 2.50 -19.41
N GLY A 238 7.84 3.38 -19.03
CA GLY A 238 7.63 4.47 -18.07
C GLY A 238 7.58 5.89 -18.66
N LEU A 239 7.96 6.07 -19.92
CA LEU A 239 7.90 7.31 -20.71
C LEU A 239 7.31 6.99 -22.09
N ASP A 240 6.67 7.97 -22.71
CA ASP A 240 6.09 7.83 -24.05
C ASP A 240 7.06 8.37 -25.11
N GLU A 241 7.24 7.66 -26.24
CA GLU A 241 8.17 8.07 -27.31
C GLU A 241 7.75 9.39 -27.97
N ASN A 242 6.44 9.62 -28.10
CA ASN A 242 5.85 10.87 -28.56
C ASN A 242 5.66 11.89 -27.41
N GLY A 243 6.23 11.65 -26.22
CA GLY A 243 6.09 12.48 -25.03
C GLY A 243 7.05 13.67 -24.96
N HIS A 244 6.85 14.54 -23.97
CA HIS A 244 7.66 15.74 -23.74
C HIS A 244 8.93 15.48 -22.89
N VAL A 245 9.15 14.27 -22.39
CA VAL A 245 10.34 13.90 -21.59
C VAL A 245 11.30 13.10 -22.47
N ASN A 246 12.48 13.65 -22.72
CA ASN A 246 13.51 13.08 -23.60
C ASN A 246 13.96 11.67 -23.16
N ILE A 247 13.65 10.66 -24.00
CA ILE A 247 13.98 9.25 -23.77
C ILE A 247 15.47 8.95 -23.96
N ASP A 248 16.20 9.65 -24.86
CA ASP A 248 17.64 9.44 -25.07
C ASP A 248 18.45 9.82 -23.81
N ILE A 249 18.11 10.95 -23.19
CA ILE A 249 18.67 11.39 -21.91
C ILE A 249 18.34 10.37 -20.82
N ALA A 250 17.07 9.98 -20.69
CA ALA A 250 16.65 9.02 -19.67
C ALA A 250 17.33 7.65 -19.84
N THR A 251 17.44 7.14 -21.06
CA THR A 251 18.04 5.83 -21.38
C THR A 251 19.55 5.85 -21.21
N SER A 252 20.22 6.91 -21.67
CA SER A 252 21.67 7.07 -21.48
C SER A 252 22.06 7.21 -20.00
N ILE A 253 21.21 7.83 -19.16
CA ILE A 253 21.37 7.82 -17.71
C ILE A 253 21.03 6.43 -17.14
N ALA A 254 19.97 5.76 -17.61
CA ALA A 254 19.54 4.44 -17.14
C ALA A 254 20.68 3.41 -17.20
N TYR A 255 21.41 3.34 -18.31
CA TYR A 255 22.59 2.46 -18.44
C TYR A 255 23.65 2.67 -17.35
N LEU A 256 23.80 3.89 -16.83
CA LEU A 256 24.80 4.25 -15.81
C LEU A 256 24.29 4.06 -14.37
N VAL A 257 22.97 4.11 -14.14
CA VAL A 257 22.35 3.97 -12.81
C VAL A 257 21.76 2.58 -12.54
N LEU A 258 21.39 1.79 -13.55
CA LEU A 258 20.97 0.39 -13.36
C LEU A 258 22.01 -0.49 -12.64
N PRO A 259 23.35 -0.31 -12.79
CA PRO A 259 24.35 -0.95 -11.92
C PRO A 259 24.14 -0.75 -10.40
N GLN A 260 23.41 0.27 -9.96
CA GLN A 260 23.11 0.51 -8.53
C GLN A 260 22.24 -0.60 -7.90
N ILE A 261 21.50 -1.37 -8.71
CA ILE A 261 20.57 -2.44 -8.27
C ILE A 261 21.26 -3.43 -7.31
N VAL A 262 22.46 -3.93 -7.65
CA VAL A 262 23.22 -4.83 -6.77
C VAL A 262 23.76 -4.13 -5.51
N CYS A 263 24.05 -2.83 -5.59
CA CYS A 263 24.52 -2.05 -4.45
C CYS A 263 23.39 -1.77 -3.43
N PHE A 264 22.18 -1.40 -3.88
CA PHE A 264 21.01 -1.28 -3.01
C PHE A 264 20.66 -2.61 -2.33
N ALA A 265 20.71 -3.71 -3.08
CA ALA A 265 20.46 -5.04 -2.55
C ALA A 265 21.47 -5.49 -1.49
N MET A 266 22.78 -5.28 -1.73
CA MET A 266 23.80 -5.57 -0.72
C MET A 266 23.70 -4.64 0.48
N PHE A 267 23.46 -3.34 0.26
CA PHE A 267 23.22 -2.39 1.35
C PHE A 267 22.06 -2.84 2.28
N ALA A 268 20.94 -3.31 1.71
CA ALA A 268 19.81 -3.83 2.50
C ALA A 268 20.17 -5.09 3.31
N VAL A 269 20.91 -6.05 2.72
CA VAL A 269 21.41 -7.24 3.44
C VAL A 269 22.42 -6.85 4.51
N PHE A 270 23.33 -5.93 4.22
CA PHE A 270 24.34 -5.42 5.16
C PHE A 270 23.69 -4.71 6.35
N MET A 271 22.62 -3.95 6.14
CA MET A 271 21.83 -3.35 7.22
C MET A 271 21.17 -4.45 8.07
N ALA A 272 20.48 -5.41 7.45
CA ALA A 272 19.85 -6.51 8.18
C ALA A 272 20.85 -7.29 9.06
N VAL A 273 22.05 -7.59 8.53
CA VAL A 273 23.11 -8.32 9.25
C VAL A 273 23.75 -7.48 10.37
N LEU A 274 24.01 -6.19 10.15
CA LEU A 274 24.53 -5.32 11.22
C LEU A 274 23.48 -5.06 12.31
N ASN A 275 22.19 -5.00 11.95
CA ASN A 275 21.09 -4.79 12.91
C ASN A 275 20.91 -5.98 13.86
N THR A 276 21.05 -7.25 13.43
CA THR A 276 21.00 -8.38 14.40
C THR A 276 22.21 -8.39 15.33
N LYS A 277 23.36 -7.92 14.85
CA LYS A 277 24.59 -7.70 15.65
C LYS A 277 24.60 -6.38 16.44
N GLY A 278 23.48 -5.65 16.53
CA GLY A 278 23.34 -4.41 17.32
C GLY A 278 24.12 -3.19 16.78
N MET A 279 24.70 -3.27 15.60
CA MET A 279 25.55 -2.22 15.00
C MET A 279 24.76 -1.34 14.02
N PHE A 280 23.79 -0.60 14.55
CA PHE A 280 22.87 0.22 13.75
C PHE A 280 23.51 1.46 13.10
N LYS A 281 24.54 2.05 13.73
CA LYS A 281 25.15 3.34 13.33
C LYS A 281 25.59 3.44 11.84
N PRO A 282 26.24 2.43 11.22
CA PRO A 282 26.66 2.51 9.83
C PRO A 282 25.48 2.59 8.85
N GLY A 283 24.39 1.87 9.13
CA GLY A 283 23.17 1.91 8.32
C GLY A 283 22.45 3.27 8.39
N ALA A 284 22.61 4.01 9.49
CA ALA A 284 22.05 5.35 9.66
C ALA A 284 22.85 6.44 8.90
N TRP A 285 24.18 6.31 8.83
CA TRP A 285 25.06 7.30 8.18
C TRP A 285 25.24 7.07 6.67
N ALA A 286 25.10 5.84 6.19
CA ALA A 286 25.33 5.52 4.78
C ALA A 286 24.45 6.29 3.77
N PRO A 287 23.15 6.57 4.01
CA PRO A 287 22.33 7.42 3.14
C PRO A 287 22.78 8.89 3.13
N VAL A 288 23.30 9.38 4.27
CA VAL A 288 23.91 10.73 4.37
C VAL A 288 25.11 10.83 3.42
N VAL A 289 25.95 9.79 3.36
CA VAL A 289 27.10 9.74 2.46
C VAL A 289 26.65 9.75 0.98
N ASN A 290 25.62 8.98 0.62
CA ASN A 290 25.07 9.00 -0.75
C ASN A 290 24.58 10.40 -1.15
N ASN A 291 23.79 11.04 -0.28
CA ASN A 291 23.26 12.37 -0.56
C ASN A 291 24.35 13.44 -0.55
N LEU A 292 25.38 13.36 0.30
CA LEU A 292 26.52 14.29 0.26
C LEU A 292 27.38 14.12 -1.00
N VAL A 293 27.64 12.89 -1.44
CA VAL A 293 28.34 12.63 -2.71
C VAL A 293 27.53 13.18 -3.88
N THR A 294 26.25 12.83 -3.95
CA THR A 294 25.33 13.29 -5.01
C THR A 294 25.20 14.82 -5.03
N LEU A 295 25.11 15.48 -3.87
CA LEU A 295 25.14 16.94 -3.78
C LEU A 295 26.43 17.53 -4.33
N GLY A 296 27.60 16.93 -4.03
CA GLY A 296 28.88 17.37 -4.58
C GLY A 296 28.95 17.29 -6.11
N ILE A 297 28.37 16.24 -6.69
CA ILE A 297 28.26 16.07 -8.16
C ILE A 297 27.27 17.06 -8.78
N LEU A 298 26.13 17.30 -8.14
CA LEU A 298 25.14 18.29 -8.61
C LEU A 298 25.70 19.72 -8.52
N VAL A 299 26.47 20.05 -7.48
CA VAL A 299 27.20 21.32 -7.38
C VAL A 299 28.29 21.42 -8.46
N LEU A 300 29.02 20.33 -8.74
CA LEU A 300 30.02 20.30 -9.82
C LEU A 300 29.36 20.51 -11.20
N TYR A 301 28.23 19.86 -11.47
CA TYR A 301 27.44 20.07 -12.69
C TYR A 301 26.89 21.50 -12.80
N TYR A 302 26.37 22.04 -11.69
CA TYR A 302 25.86 23.42 -11.62
C TYR A 302 26.95 24.47 -11.92
N MET A 303 28.19 24.21 -11.52
CA MET A 303 29.38 25.04 -11.75
C MET A 303 29.95 24.97 -13.18
N LEU A 304 29.41 24.11 -14.05
CA LEU A 304 29.78 24.10 -15.48
C LEU A 304 29.22 25.34 -16.21
N PRO A 305 29.88 25.83 -17.28
CA PRO A 305 29.34 26.91 -18.11
C PRO A 305 27.97 26.55 -18.70
N ASP A 306 27.06 27.52 -18.78
CA ASP A 306 25.69 27.25 -19.26
C ASP A 306 25.65 26.80 -20.73
N GLU A 307 26.58 27.28 -21.57
CA GLU A 307 26.76 26.84 -22.97
C GLU A 307 27.15 25.36 -23.13
N THR A 308 27.56 24.68 -22.05
CA THR A 308 27.87 23.23 -22.08
C THR A 308 26.86 22.38 -21.30
N LYS A 309 25.84 22.97 -20.68
CA LYS A 309 24.80 22.19 -19.99
C LYS A 309 23.94 21.44 -21.01
N LEU A 310 23.39 20.31 -20.58
CA LEU A 310 22.51 19.47 -21.41
C LEU A 310 21.31 20.30 -21.89
N ASN A 311 20.97 20.20 -23.17
CA ASN A 311 19.75 20.79 -23.71
C ASN A 311 18.59 19.77 -23.65
N PRO A 312 17.36 20.15 -23.27
CA PRO A 312 16.25 19.20 -23.17
C PRO A 312 15.94 18.44 -24.47
N ASN A 313 16.18 19.06 -25.62
CA ASN A 313 15.82 18.55 -26.95
C ASN A 313 17.01 17.89 -27.68
N GLU A 314 18.12 17.61 -26.98
CA GLU A 314 19.34 17.05 -27.57
C GLU A 314 19.36 15.52 -27.45
N SER A 315 19.59 14.83 -28.57
CA SER A 315 19.79 13.38 -28.62
C SER A 315 21.21 13.03 -28.16
N VAL A 316 21.38 12.83 -26.85
CA VAL A 316 22.70 12.56 -26.23
C VAL A 316 22.94 11.08 -25.99
N THR A 317 24.18 10.66 -26.21
CA THR A 317 24.63 9.28 -25.97
C THR A 317 25.31 9.11 -24.62
N ILE A 318 25.45 7.87 -24.16
CA ILE A 318 26.12 7.49 -22.91
C ILE A 318 27.54 8.03 -22.74
N THR A 319 28.24 8.40 -23.82
CA THR A 319 29.60 8.97 -23.79
C THR A 319 29.62 10.49 -23.57
N ASN A 320 28.46 11.17 -23.55
CA ASN A 320 28.38 12.60 -23.23
C ASN A 320 28.93 12.86 -21.81
N PRO A 321 29.91 13.78 -21.61
CA PRO A 321 30.55 14.03 -20.32
C PRO A 321 29.59 14.39 -19.18
N HIS A 322 28.45 15.02 -19.49
CA HIS A 322 27.46 15.48 -18.54
C HIS A 322 26.56 14.32 -18.08
N ILE A 323 26.19 13.43 -19.00
CA ILE A 323 25.51 12.16 -18.70
C ILE A 323 26.42 11.26 -17.87
N LEU A 324 27.72 11.16 -18.22
CA LEU A 324 28.71 10.43 -17.42
C LEU A 324 28.86 11.01 -16.01
N LEU A 325 28.96 12.34 -15.87
CA LEU A 325 29.07 13.02 -14.57
C LEU A 325 27.85 12.74 -13.68
N LEU A 326 26.63 12.91 -14.20
CA LEU A 326 25.39 12.69 -13.45
C LEU A 326 25.16 11.20 -13.13
N GLY A 327 25.31 10.32 -14.12
CA GLY A 327 25.05 8.88 -14.00
C GLY A 327 26.10 8.14 -13.17
N LEU A 328 27.38 8.23 -13.54
CA LEU A 328 28.45 7.58 -12.76
C LEU A 328 28.61 8.22 -11.39
N GLY A 329 28.38 9.54 -11.27
CA GLY A 329 28.43 10.24 -9.99
C GLY A 329 27.35 9.77 -9.00
N THR A 330 26.09 9.72 -9.42
CA THR A 330 25.02 9.22 -8.53
C THR A 330 25.21 7.75 -8.18
N THR A 331 25.70 6.93 -9.13
CA THR A 331 26.12 5.55 -8.86
C THR A 331 27.27 5.48 -7.85
N LEU A 332 28.25 6.38 -7.89
CA LEU A 332 29.31 6.48 -6.88
C LEU A 332 28.77 6.78 -5.48
N GLY A 333 27.70 7.58 -5.37
CA GLY A 333 26.99 7.82 -4.10
C GLY A 333 26.38 6.55 -3.50
N VAL A 334 25.70 5.74 -4.32
CA VAL A 334 25.13 4.44 -3.89
C VAL A 334 26.22 3.40 -3.59
N VAL A 335 27.30 3.38 -4.37
CA VAL A 335 28.48 2.53 -4.09
C VAL A 335 29.11 2.91 -2.76
N ALA A 336 29.25 4.20 -2.44
CA ALA A 336 29.77 4.66 -1.16
C ALA A 336 28.86 4.27 0.02
N GLN A 337 27.53 4.35 -0.15
CA GLN A 337 26.53 3.88 0.82
C GLN A 337 26.66 2.37 1.11
N ALA A 338 26.89 1.53 0.10
CA ALA A 338 27.16 0.11 0.35
C ALA A 338 28.55 -0.12 0.98
N ALA A 339 29.57 0.60 0.50
CA ALA A 339 30.96 0.40 0.90
C ALA A 339 31.27 0.78 2.36
N ILE A 340 30.65 1.84 2.90
CA ILE A 340 30.88 2.28 4.28
C ILE A 340 30.46 1.23 5.34
N MET A 341 29.60 0.27 4.98
CA MET A 341 29.19 -0.82 5.87
C MET A 341 30.21 -1.97 5.93
N ILE A 342 31.04 -2.14 4.89
CA ILE A 342 32.01 -3.24 4.76
C ILE A 342 33.02 -3.30 5.93
N PRO A 343 33.62 -2.18 6.40
CA PRO A 343 34.49 -2.19 7.57
C PRO A 343 33.80 -2.66 8.86
N PHE A 344 32.51 -2.36 9.03
CA PHE A 344 31.75 -2.74 10.21
C PHE A 344 31.35 -4.21 10.20
N LEU A 345 30.99 -4.76 9.04
CA LEU A 345 30.78 -6.21 8.87
C LEU A 345 32.06 -7.01 9.17
N ARG A 346 33.24 -6.50 8.79
CA ARG A 346 34.52 -7.10 9.17
C ARG A 346 34.77 -7.03 10.69
N LYS A 347 34.46 -5.89 11.34
CA LYS A 347 34.51 -5.76 12.82
C LYS A 347 33.50 -6.67 13.53
N ALA A 348 32.37 -6.97 12.89
CA ALA A 348 31.35 -7.90 13.37
C ALA A 348 31.72 -9.39 13.24
N GLY A 349 32.94 -9.70 12.77
CA GLY A 349 33.38 -11.08 12.51
C GLY A 349 32.74 -11.73 11.28
N ILE A 350 31.96 -10.99 10.47
CA ILE A 350 31.25 -11.56 9.33
C ILE A 350 32.22 -11.87 8.19
N ASN A 351 32.47 -13.17 8.00
CA ASN A 351 33.26 -13.71 6.91
C ASN A 351 32.55 -13.47 5.57
N MET A 352 33.16 -12.65 4.69
CA MET A 352 32.59 -12.26 3.39
C MET A 352 32.89 -13.26 2.25
N LYS A 353 33.58 -14.38 2.52
CA LYS A 353 33.89 -15.36 1.48
C LYS A 353 32.60 -15.98 0.93
N PRO A 354 32.39 -16.04 -0.41
CA PRO A 354 31.21 -16.67 -0.99
C PRO A 354 30.95 -18.08 -0.46
N LEU A 355 29.67 -18.45 -0.42
CA LEU A 355 29.21 -19.79 -0.05
C LEU A 355 27.93 -20.11 -0.83
N TRP A 356 28.05 -20.98 -1.82
CA TRP A 356 26.94 -21.35 -2.69
C TRP A 356 25.95 -22.29 -1.99
N GLY A 357 24.68 -22.20 -2.37
CA GLY A 357 23.59 -23.06 -1.88
C GLY A 357 22.43 -22.27 -1.28
N VAL A 358 21.20 -22.72 -1.57
CA VAL A 358 19.96 -22.13 -1.04
C VAL A 358 19.54 -22.89 0.22
N ASP A 359 19.32 -22.16 1.32
CA ASP A 359 18.94 -22.79 2.58
C ASP A 359 17.49 -23.32 2.57
N LYS A 360 17.24 -24.44 3.27
CA LYS A 360 15.90 -25.02 3.41
C LYS A 360 14.95 -24.09 4.17
N ARG A 361 15.44 -23.31 5.14
CA ARG A 361 14.63 -22.32 5.88
C ARG A 361 14.01 -21.28 4.94
N LEU A 362 14.71 -20.91 3.86
CA LEU A 362 14.23 -19.93 2.87
C LEU A 362 13.02 -20.43 2.06
N LYS A 363 12.89 -21.74 1.85
CA LYS A 363 11.77 -22.33 1.09
C LYS A 363 10.44 -22.31 1.85
N ALA A 364 10.45 -22.26 3.18
CA ALA A 364 9.25 -22.34 4.01
C ALA A 364 8.30 -21.14 3.87
N PHE A 365 8.76 -20.03 3.28
CA PHE A 365 8.04 -18.75 3.20
C PHE A 365 7.59 -18.36 1.79
N GLY A 366 7.91 -19.19 0.78
CA GLY A 366 7.63 -18.89 -0.63
C GLY A 366 6.15 -18.62 -0.96
N GLY A 367 5.22 -19.25 -0.22
CA GLY A 367 3.77 -19.02 -0.40
C GLY A 367 3.33 -17.60 -0.02
N MET A 368 3.96 -16.97 0.97
CA MET A 368 3.70 -15.57 1.32
C MET A 368 4.42 -14.61 0.37
N ALA A 369 5.65 -14.95 -0.05
CA ALA A 369 6.40 -14.15 -1.00
C ALA A 369 5.63 -13.86 -2.31
N ILE A 370 4.89 -14.84 -2.84
CA ILE A 370 4.08 -14.67 -4.06
C ILE A 370 3.03 -13.56 -3.91
N ALA A 371 2.24 -13.58 -2.84
CA ALA A 371 1.20 -12.57 -2.59
C ALA A 371 1.82 -11.15 -2.54
N ILE A 372 3.00 -11.04 -1.93
CA ILE A 372 3.69 -9.77 -1.78
C ILE A 372 4.35 -9.31 -3.09
N ILE A 373 4.93 -10.20 -3.89
CA ILE A 373 5.47 -9.86 -5.22
C ILE A 373 4.33 -9.32 -6.12
N VAL A 374 3.12 -9.87 -6.02
CA VAL A 374 1.94 -9.35 -6.72
C VAL A 374 1.54 -7.96 -6.19
N TYR A 375 1.54 -7.72 -4.88
CA TYR A 375 1.32 -6.39 -4.28
C TYR A 375 2.30 -5.34 -4.83
N VAL A 376 3.60 -5.67 -4.87
CA VAL A 376 4.64 -4.76 -5.38
C VAL A 376 4.49 -4.56 -6.89
N ALA A 377 4.27 -5.61 -7.67
CA ALA A 377 4.08 -5.49 -9.12
C ALA A 377 2.90 -4.58 -9.51
N ILE A 378 1.78 -4.66 -8.78
CA ILE A 378 0.62 -3.77 -8.96
C ILE A 378 0.96 -2.31 -8.62
N SER A 379 1.82 -2.08 -7.63
CA SER A 379 2.33 -0.74 -7.29
C SER A 379 3.23 -0.19 -8.40
N GLN A 380 4.25 -0.94 -8.85
CA GLN A 380 5.20 -0.43 -9.85
C GLN A 380 4.56 -0.23 -11.22
N ALA A 381 3.63 -1.11 -11.64
CA ALA A 381 2.85 -0.89 -12.86
C ALA A 381 1.97 0.38 -12.77
N GLY A 382 1.37 0.63 -11.60
CA GLY A 382 0.65 1.87 -11.30
C GLY A 382 1.53 3.13 -11.21
N TRP A 383 2.83 2.97 -10.95
CA TRP A 383 3.82 4.04 -11.02
C TRP A 383 4.25 4.31 -12.46
N MET A 384 4.67 3.28 -13.19
CA MET A 384 5.16 3.39 -14.58
C MET A 384 4.12 4.02 -15.50
N LEU A 385 2.86 3.56 -15.44
CA LEU A 385 1.80 4.08 -16.30
C LEU A 385 1.37 5.51 -15.92
N ASN A 386 1.44 5.87 -14.63
CA ASN A 386 1.27 7.26 -14.19
C ASN A 386 2.42 8.16 -14.70
N ASN A 387 3.65 7.63 -14.73
CA ASN A 387 4.82 8.34 -15.24
C ASN A 387 4.72 8.58 -16.76
N ARG A 388 4.23 7.58 -17.51
CA ARG A 388 3.97 7.69 -18.95
C ARG A 388 2.91 8.75 -19.25
N ILE A 389 1.77 8.72 -18.57
CA ILE A 389 0.71 9.75 -18.69
C ILE A 389 1.24 11.15 -18.32
N ALA A 390 2.09 11.27 -17.30
CA ALA A 390 2.72 12.55 -16.96
C ALA A 390 3.65 13.02 -18.09
N SER A 391 4.50 12.15 -18.65
CA SER A 391 5.43 12.49 -19.72
C SER A 391 4.75 12.93 -21.02
N GLN A 392 3.54 12.44 -21.31
CA GLN A 392 2.71 12.89 -22.43
C GLN A 392 2.13 14.31 -22.24
N ALA A 393 2.07 14.82 -21.00
CA ALA A 393 1.39 16.07 -20.69
C ALA A 393 2.33 17.26 -20.42
N SER A 394 3.54 17.02 -19.89
CA SER A 394 4.62 18.02 -19.86
C SER A 394 5.95 17.36 -19.46
N ASP A 395 7.02 17.92 -20.00
CA ASP A 395 8.42 17.74 -19.63
C ASP A 395 8.66 17.84 -18.10
N ALA A 396 8.02 18.79 -17.43
CA ALA A 396 8.12 19.02 -15.99
C ALA A 396 7.26 18.06 -15.15
N ALA A 397 6.21 17.46 -15.73
CA ALA A 397 5.13 16.81 -14.98
C ALA A 397 5.60 15.64 -14.11
N VAL A 398 6.57 14.86 -14.57
CA VAL A 398 7.16 13.75 -13.80
C VAL A 398 7.84 14.27 -12.52
N THR A 399 8.78 15.21 -12.66
CA THR A 399 9.47 15.82 -11.50
C THR A 399 8.48 16.52 -10.56
N VAL A 400 7.51 17.26 -11.10
CA VAL A 400 6.49 17.96 -10.30
C VAL A 400 5.63 16.97 -9.49
N TYR A 401 5.18 15.87 -10.10
CA TYR A 401 4.44 14.82 -9.40
C TYR A 401 5.27 14.19 -8.26
N MET A 402 6.54 13.87 -8.54
CA MET A 402 7.45 13.24 -7.57
C MET A 402 7.76 14.18 -6.39
N GLN A 403 8.07 15.45 -6.66
CA GLN A 403 8.30 16.47 -5.64
C GLN A 403 7.07 16.72 -4.76
N ALA A 404 5.87 16.85 -5.37
CA ALA A 404 4.62 16.99 -4.62
C ALA A 404 4.37 15.80 -3.69
N TRP A 405 4.58 14.57 -4.19
CA TRP A 405 4.39 13.35 -3.40
C TRP A 405 5.39 13.24 -2.24
N GLN A 406 6.66 13.58 -2.46
CA GLN A 406 7.69 13.60 -1.41
C GLN A 406 7.37 14.61 -0.28
N LEU A 407 6.87 15.80 -0.64
CA LEU A 407 6.44 16.83 0.32
C LEU A 407 5.23 16.37 1.15
N LEU A 408 4.28 15.66 0.53
CA LEU A 408 3.14 15.06 1.25
C LEU A 408 3.59 13.89 2.17
N GLN A 409 4.53 13.06 1.73
CA GLN A 409 5.01 11.97 2.59
C GLN A 409 5.71 12.47 3.87
N MET A 410 6.37 13.63 3.85
CA MET A 410 7.13 14.16 5.00
C MET A 410 6.32 14.28 6.30
N PRO A 411 5.16 14.98 6.36
CA PRO A 411 4.31 15.03 7.55
C PRO A 411 3.82 13.66 8.04
N TYR A 412 3.42 12.76 7.13
CA TYR A 412 3.02 11.39 7.51
C TYR A 412 4.21 10.59 8.06
N GLY A 413 5.39 10.72 7.44
CA GLY A 413 6.62 10.07 7.87
C GLY A 413 7.08 10.49 9.26
N VAL A 414 6.73 11.71 9.70
CA VAL A 414 6.97 12.20 11.07
C VAL A 414 5.87 11.77 12.04
N ILE A 415 4.60 12.03 11.70
CA ILE A 415 3.47 11.95 12.65
C ILE A 415 2.74 10.61 12.55
N GLY A 416 2.44 10.18 11.33
CA GLY A 416 1.70 8.94 11.07
C GLY A 416 2.52 7.71 11.47
N VAL A 417 3.78 7.64 11.04
CA VAL A 417 4.66 6.48 11.34
C VAL A 417 4.90 6.31 12.83
N THR A 418 5.17 7.39 13.58
CA THR A 418 5.46 7.33 15.04
C THR A 418 4.24 6.92 15.87
N LEU A 419 3.07 7.49 15.58
CA LEU A 419 1.80 7.05 16.19
C LEU A 419 1.49 5.59 15.87
N LEU A 420 1.77 5.18 14.62
CA LEU A 420 1.49 3.84 14.11
C LEU A 420 2.49 2.78 14.60
N THR A 421 3.73 3.16 14.98
CA THR A 421 4.65 2.27 15.72
C THR A 421 4.27 2.18 17.19
N ALA A 422 3.98 3.30 17.87
CA ALA A 422 3.59 3.30 19.29
C ALA A 422 2.34 2.43 19.58
N ILE A 423 1.39 2.38 18.64
CA ILE A 423 0.16 1.58 18.80
C ILE A 423 0.34 0.11 18.36
N MET A 424 1.34 -0.22 17.54
CA MET A 424 1.52 -1.57 16.98
C MET A 424 1.65 -2.67 18.06
N PRO A 425 2.46 -2.56 19.13
CA PRO A 425 2.60 -3.63 20.12
C PRO A 425 1.29 -3.97 20.85
N ARG A 426 0.45 -2.95 21.08
CA ARG A 426 -0.88 -3.12 21.71
C ARG A 426 -1.86 -3.75 20.73
N LEU A 427 -1.90 -3.25 19.49
CA LEU A 427 -2.74 -3.78 18.41
C LEU A 427 -2.42 -5.26 18.11
N SER A 428 -1.14 -5.60 17.95
CA SER A 428 -0.62 -6.97 17.71
C SER A 428 -0.64 -7.90 18.94
N ARG A 429 -1.06 -7.38 20.10
CA ARG A 429 -1.40 -8.17 21.29
C ARG A 429 -2.90 -8.41 21.36
N ASN A 430 -3.73 -7.37 21.34
CA ASN A 430 -5.19 -7.52 21.36
C ASN A 430 -5.67 -8.43 20.20
N ALA A 431 -5.08 -8.27 19.00
CA ALA A 431 -5.33 -9.10 17.81
C ALA A 431 -4.75 -10.53 17.90
N ALA A 432 -3.86 -10.81 18.85
CA ALA A 432 -3.41 -12.17 19.13
C ALA A 432 -4.30 -12.85 20.19
N ASP A 433 -4.69 -12.06 21.20
CA ASP A 433 -5.51 -12.47 22.34
C ASP A 433 -7.02 -12.57 21.97
N GLY A 434 -7.41 -12.14 20.75
CA GLY A 434 -8.76 -12.28 20.19
C GLY A 434 -9.74 -11.15 20.56
N ASP A 435 -9.28 -10.11 21.23
CA ASP A 435 -10.12 -8.99 21.70
C ASP A 435 -10.37 -7.97 20.57
N ASP A 436 -11.29 -8.31 19.67
CA ASP A 436 -11.73 -7.43 18.59
C ASP A 436 -12.29 -6.08 19.11
N ARG A 437 -12.83 -6.03 20.34
CA ARG A 437 -13.31 -4.77 20.96
C ARG A 437 -12.15 -3.85 21.34
N ALA A 438 -11.08 -4.37 21.92
CA ALA A 438 -9.86 -3.60 22.19
C ALA A 438 -9.10 -3.25 20.92
N VAL A 439 -9.10 -4.11 19.90
CA VAL A 439 -8.59 -3.78 18.55
C VAL A 439 -9.34 -2.58 17.97
N VAL A 440 -10.68 -2.59 17.96
CA VAL A 440 -11.50 -1.46 17.48
C VAL A 440 -11.26 -0.19 18.30
N ARG A 441 -11.15 -0.29 19.63
CA ARG A 441 -10.86 0.85 20.51
C ARG A 441 -9.52 1.50 20.19
N ASP A 442 -8.46 0.70 20.05
CA ASP A 442 -7.11 1.20 19.77
C ASP A 442 -7.00 1.73 18.33
N LEU A 443 -7.66 1.07 17.36
CA LEU A 443 -7.77 1.50 15.96
C LEU A 443 -8.51 2.85 15.82
N THR A 444 -9.62 3.02 16.54
CA THR A 444 -10.38 4.28 16.61
C THR A 444 -9.53 5.39 17.25
N SER A 445 -8.81 5.07 18.32
CA SER A 445 -7.92 6.01 19.01
C SER A 445 -6.77 6.47 18.10
N ALA A 446 -6.11 5.53 17.41
CA ALA A 446 -5.11 5.83 16.39
C ALA A 446 -5.68 6.75 15.30
N THR A 447 -6.83 6.38 14.73
CA THR A 447 -7.48 7.11 13.64
C THR A 447 -7.75 8.57 14.02
N LYS A 448 -8.29 8.82 15.21
CA LYS A 448 -8.56 10.19 15.70
C LYS A 448 -7.29 11.01 15.91
N LEU A 449 -6.22 10.41 16.46
CA LEU A 449 -4.94 11.10 16.67
C LEU A 449 -4.24 11.43 15.34
N THR A 450 -4.27 10.50 14.38
CA THR A 450 -3.81 10.73 13.00
C THR A 450 -4.56 11.90 12.36
N LEU A 451 -5.89 11.93 12.47
CA LEU A 451 -6.71 13.01 11.94
C LEU A 451 -6.43 14.36 12.62
N LEU A 452 -6.39 14.39 13.95
CA LEU A 452 -6.12 15.60 14.73
C LEU A 452 -4.81 16.29 14.34
N ALA A 453 -3.80 15.50 13.97
CA ALA A 453 -2.45 15.98 13.67
C ALA A 453 -2.19 16.22 12.16
N LEU A 454 -2.80 15.45 11.25
CA LEU A 454 -2.63 15.64 9.80
C LEU A 454 -3.60 16.67 9.21
N LEU A 455 -4.82 16.83 9.73
CA LEU A 455 -5.80 17.80 9.20
C LEU A 455 -5.29 19.25 9.15
N PRO A 456 -4.57 19.78 10.17
CA PRO A 456 -3.96 21.11 10.08
C PRO A 456 -2.96 21.21 8.92
N VAL A 457 -2.14 20.18 8.71
CA VAL A 457 -1.14 20.16 7.63
C VAL A 457 -1.81 20.12 6.26
N ILE A 458 -2.90 19.37 6.11
CA ILE A 458 -3.70 19.32 4.89
C ILE A 458 -4.26 20.70 4.57
N VAL A 459 -4.92 21.35 5.54
CA VAL A 459 -5.50 22.69 5.33
C VAL A 459 -4.42 23.73 5.02
N PHE A 460 -3.23 23.63 5.63
CA PHE A 460 -2.09 24.47 5.31
C PHE A 460 -1.58 24.23 3.87
N PHE A 461 -1.35 22.99 3.46
CA PHE A 461 -0.92 22.67 2.09
C PHE A 461 -1.98 23.02 1.04
N THR A 462 -3.28 22.82 1.32
CA THR A 462 -4.36 23.28 0.43
C THR A 462 -4.35 24.79 0.25
N GLY A 463 -4.22 25.57 1.33
CA GLY A 463 -4.26 27.04 1.28
C GLY A 463 -2.96 27.74 0.84
N PHE A 464 -1.80 27.12 1.07
CA PHE A 464 -0.47 27.73 0.88
C PHE A 464 0.47 26.92 -0.02
N GLY A 465 -0.02 25.94 -0.78
CA GLY A 465 0.80 25.07 -1.64
C GLY A 465 1.74 25.84 -2.57
N THR A 466 1.26 26.90 -3.22
CA THR A 466 2.06 27.80 -4.09
C THR A 466 3.08 28.65 -3.34
N LEU A 467 2.78 29.06 -2.10
CA LEU A 467 3.78 29.74 -1.24
C LEU A 467 4.88 28.77 -0.81
N VAL A 468 4.52 27.53 -0.45
CA VAL A 468 5.46 26.48 -0.04
C VAL A 468 6.35 26.05 -1.21
N SER A 469 5.79 25.82 -2.40
CA SER A 469 6.57 25.42 -3.58
C SER A 469 7.48 26.54 -4.07
N ALA A 470 7.01 27.78 -4.15
CA ALA A 470 7.85 28.92 -4.51
C ALA A 470 9.00 29.12 -3.51
N ALA A 471 8.70 29.07 -2.20
CA ALA A 471 9.71 29.16 -1.14
C ALA A 471 10.78 28.06 -1.20
N LEU A 472 10.40 26.84 -1.59
CA LEU A 472 11.28 25.67 -1.50
C LEU A 472 11.96 25.28 -2.81
N PHE A 473 11.40 25.64 -3.98
CA PHE A 473 11.88 25.14 -5.28
C PHE A 473 12.18 26.23 -6.33
N GLN A 474 11.65 27.45 -6.22
CA GLN A 474 11.89 28.51 -7.22
C GLN A 474 13.34 29.05 -7.13
N TYR A 475 14.27 28.37 -7.79
CA TYR A 475 15.69 28.70 -7.83
C TYR A 475 16.29 28.37 -9.20
N GLN A 476 17.02 29.33 -9.78
CA GLN A 476 17.75 29.19 -11.04
C GLN A 476 16.88 28.60 -12.16
N ASN A 477 17.20 27.41 -12.66
CA ASN A 477 16.50 26.80 -13.80
C ASN A 477 15.10 26.26 -13.44
N PHE A 478 14.71 26.28 -12.16
CA PHE A 478 13.36 25.94 -11.71
C PHE A 478 12.56 27.23 -11.50
N ASP A 479 11.69 27.52 -12.45
CA ASP A 479 11.05 28.82 -12.60
C ASP A 479 9.79 28.98 -11.72
N LEU A 480 9.20 30.19 -11.73
CA LEU A 480 8.02 30.49 -10.91
C LEU A 480 6.73 29.82 -11.42
N GLU A 481 6.62 29.55 -12.71
CA GLU A 481 5.47 28.85 -13.29
C GLU A 481 5.48 27.38 -12.91
N THR A 482 6.60 26.66 -13.11
CA THR A 482 6.73 25.26 -12.66
C THR A 482 6.56 25.17 -11.14
N ALA A 483 7.09 26.13 -10.37
CA ALA A 483 6.85 26.21 -8.94
C ALA A 483 5.37 26.42 -8.58
N ASN A 484 4.62 27.23 -9.34
CA ASN A 484 3.17 27.38 -9.14
C ASN A 484 2.42 26.09 -9.50
N VAL A 485 2.76 25.40 -10.59
CA VAL A 485 2.16 24.10 -10.96
C VAL A 485 2.42 23.03 -9.90
N LEU A 486 3.64 22.98 -9.34
CA LEU A 486 3.97 22.17 -8.16
C LEU A 486 3.12 22.56 -6.94
N GLY A 487 2.94 23.85 -6.72
CA GLY A 487 2.10 24.39 -5.64
C GLY A 487 0.64 23.99 -5.75
N TRP A 488 0.05 24.09 -6.94
CA TRP A 488 -1.29 23.60 -7.23
C TRP A 488 -1.39 22.09 -7.05
N THR A 489 -0.40 21.33 -7.52
CA THR A 489 -0.34 19.87 -7.35
C THR A 489 -0.35 19.49 -5.87
N ILE A 490 0.42 20.18 -5.03
CA ILE A 490 0.39 20.04 -3.57
C ILE A 490 -1.00 20.40 -3.03
N SER A 491 -1.56 21.56 -3.38
CA SER A 491 -2.84 22.04 -2.87
C SER A 491 -4.01 21.09 -3.16
N PHE A 492 -4.11 20.59 -4.39
CA PHE A 492 -5.17 19.68 -4.85
C PHE A 492 -4.96 18.23 -4.38
N SER A 493 -3.73 17.78 -4.14
CA SER A 493 -3.44 16.43 -3.65
C SER A 493 -3.30 16.33 -2.12
N ALA A 494 -3.22 17.44 -1.38
CA ALA A 494 -3.00 17.46 0.07
C ALA A 494 -3.99 16.57 0.86
N PHE A 495 -5.24 16.45 0.42
CA PHE A 495 -6.24 15.61 1.10
C PHE A 495 -5.82 14.12 1.19
N THR A 496 -4.92 13.66 0.30
CA THR A 496 -4.40 12.27 0.25
C THR A 496 -3.83 11.80 1.58
N LEU A 497 -3.32 12.69 2.42
CA LEU A 497 -2.71 12.34 3.71
C LEU A 497 -3.63 11.55 4.63
N ILE A 498 -4.95 11.80 4.61
CA ILE A 498 -5.93 11.04 5.40
C ILE A 498 -6.09 9.62 4.87
N PRO A 499 -6.59 9.39 3.64
CA PRO A 499 -6.82 8.03 3.16
C PRO A 499 -5.53 7.22 3.05
N TYR A 500 -4.39 7.85 2.77
CA TYR A 500 -3.07 7.20 2.82
C TYR A 500 -2.74 6.69 4.23
N ALA A 501 -2.87 7.54 5.26
CA ALA A 501 -2.62 7.14 6.64
C ALA A 501 -3.64 6.10 7.16
N LEU A 502 -4.90 6.19 6.73
CA LEU A 502 -5.93 5.18 7.00
C LEU A 502 -5.59 3.84 6.35
N VAL A 503 -5.18 3.82 5.07
CA VAL A 503 -4.70 2.60 4.39
C VAL A 503 -3.55 1.97 5.16
N MET A 504 -2.51 2.74 5.52
CA MET A 504 -1.36 2.21 6.26
C MET A 504 -1.73 1.66 7.65
N LEU A 505 -2.70 2.28 8.32
CA LEU A 505 -3.26 1.80 9.58
C LEU A 505 -4.10 0.51 9.38
N HIS A 506 -4.94 0.44 8.35
CA HIS A 506 -5.71 -0.75 8.01
C HIS A 506 -4.80 -1.94 7.63
N LEU A 507 -3.76 -1.68 6.82
CA LEU A 507 -2.77 -2.67 6.43
C LEU A 507 -2.10 -3.33 7.65
N ARG A 508 -1.70 -2.56 8.67
CA ARG A 508 -1.13 -3.14 9.91
C ARG A 508 -2.10 -4.08 10.63
N VAL A 509 -3.41 -3.84 10.59
CA VAL A 509 -4.41 -4.78 11.14
C VAL A 509 -4.41 -6.08 10.33
N PHE A 510 -4.43 -6.03 9.00
CA PHE A 510 -4.44 -7.24 8.16
C PHE A 510 -3.14 -8.05 8.27
N TYR A 511 -1.96 -7.40 8.36
CA TYR A 511 -0.70 -8.11 8.60
C TYR A 511 -0.62 -8.71 10.01
N ALA A 512 -1.16 -8.06 11.06
CA ALA A 512 -1.28 -8.65 12.40
C ALA A 512 -2.29 -9.83 12.49
N ARG A 513 -3.14 -9.96 11.46
CA ARG A 513 -4.08 -11.07 11.24
C ARG A 513 -3.54 -12.15 10.29
N GLU A 514 -2.31 -12.00 9.79
CA GLU A 514 -1.67 -12.89 8.80
C GLU A 514 -2.42 -12.97 7.45
N GLU A 515 -3.30 -12.01 7.16
CA GLU A 515 -4.13 -11.96 5.95
C GLU A 515 -3.38 -11.38 4.73
N VAL A 516 -2.27 -12.00 4.31
CA VAL A 516 -1.31 -11.43 3.32
C VAL A 516 -1.94 -11.03 1.97
N TRP A 517 -3.00 -11.71 1.52
CA TRP A 517 -3.69 -11.36 0.27
C TRP A 517 -4.63 -10.15 0.40
N THR A 518 -5.17 -9.82 1.58
CA THR A 518 -6.12 -8.71 1.76
C THR A 518 -5.49 -7.34 1.37
N PRO A 519 -4.25 -7.01 1.77
CA PRO A 519 -3.46 -5.90 1.23
C PRO A 519 -3.38 -5.84 -0.30
N THR A 520 -3.25 -6.99 -0.97
CA THR A 520 -3.07 -7.08 -2.43
C THR A 520 -4.33 -6.61 -3.18
N TYR A 521 -5.51 -6.93 -2.65
CA TYR A 521 -6.78 -6.43 -3.19
C TYR A 521 -7.01 -4.94 -2.88
N ILE A 522 -6.48 -4.43 -1.78
CA ILE A 522 -6.54 -2.99 -1.44
C ILE A 522 -5.68 -2.18 -2.41
N ILE A 523 -4.41 -2.58 -2.66
CA ILE A 523 -3.56 -1.87 -3.63
C ILE A 523 -4.09 -1.98 -5.06
N ALA A 524 -4.71 -3.09 -5.45
CA ALA A 524 -5.41 -3.20 -6.74
C ALA A 524 -6.51 -2.15 -6.88
N GLY A 525 -7.38 -2.00 -5.88
CA GLY A 525 -8.44 -0.97 -5.89
C GLY A 525 -7.90 0.47 -5.93
N ILE A 526 -6.78 0.73 -5.23
CA ILE A 526 -6.05 2.01 -5.27
C ILE A 526 -5.55 2.29 -6.69
N THR A 527 -4.75 1.36 -7.25
CA THR A 527 -4.13 1.50 -8.57
C THR A 527 -5.17 1.61 -9.69
N THR A 528 -6.22 0.78 -9.71
CA THR A 528 -7.28 0.87 -10.72
C THR A 528 -8.02 2.21 -10.67
N THR A 529 -8.38 2.71 -9.48
CA THR A 529 -9.04 4.03 -9.35
C THR A 529 -8.10 5.15 -9.81
N LYS A 530 -6.84 5.12 -9.34
CA LYS A 530 -5.82 6.11 -9.69
C LYS A 530 -5.62 6.19 -11.21
N LEU A 531 -5.38 5.05 -11.86
CA LEU A 531 -5.11 4.99 -13.29
C LEU A 531 -6.32 5.42 -14.12
N ALA A 532 -7.54 4.98 -13.77
CA ALA A 532 -8.74 5.40 -14.48
C ALA A 532 -8.96 6.92 -14.44
N LEU A 533 -8.68 7.56 -13.30
CA LEU A 533 -8.75 9.02 -13.16
C LEU A 533 -7.56 9.73 -13.83
N ALA A 534 -6.36 9.14 -13.81
CA ALA A 534 -5.18 9.68 -14.49
C ALA A 534 -5.32 9.64 -16.02
N PHE A 535 -5.89 8.57 -16.59
CA PHE A 535 -6.20 8.49 -18.02
C PHE A 535 -7.24 9.53 -18.46
N LEU A 536 -8.20 9.88 -17.59
CA LEU A 536 -9.18 10.91 -17.91
C LEU A 536 -8.59 12.33 -17.86
N ALA A 537 -7.55 12.55 -17.06
CA ALA A 537 -6.99 13.87 -16.78
C ALA A 537 -6.51 14.67 -18.02
N PRO A 538 -5.75 14.09 -18.99
CA PRO A 538 -5.40 14.77 -20.24
C PRO A 538 -6.60 15.32 -21.01
N HIS A 539 -7.73 14.60 -21.02
CA HIS A 539 -8.90 14.99 -21.82
C HIS A 539 -9.69 16.14 -21.19
N ILE A 540 -9.81 16.17 -19.85
CA ILE A 540 -10.61 17.16 -19.10
C ILE A 540 -9.84 18.38 -18.59
N SER A 541 -8.50 18.32 -18.59
CA SER A 541 -7.65 19.46 -18.19
C SER A 541 -7.90 20.68 -19.08
N THR A 542 -7.76 21.87 -18.51
CA THR A 542 -7.69 23.13 -19.27
C THR A 542 -6.43 23.22 -20.12
N GLU A 543 -5.32 22.61 -19.67
CA GLU A 543 -4.00 22.81 -20.24
C GLU A 543 -3.07 21.60 -19.95
N PRO A 544 -2.14 21.22 -20.85
CA PRO A 544 -1.26 20.06 -20.64
C PRO A 544 -0.43 20.14 -19.35
N ARG A 545 0.21 21.28 -19.05
CA ARG A 545 0.99 21.46 -17.81
C ARG A 545 0.17 21.29 -16.53
N LEU A 546 -1.16 21.46 -16.57
CA LEU A 546 -2.05 21.33 -15.41
C LEU A 546 -2.57 19.90 -15.20
N VAL A 547 -2.34 18.98 -16.14
CA VAL A 547 -2.68 17.54 -16.01
C VAL A 547 -2.00 16.92 -14.78
N VAL A 548 -0.78 17.36 -14.43
CA VAL A 548 -0.07 16.87 -13.24
C VAL A 548 -0.81 17.15 -11.92
N VAL A 549 -1.55 18.27 -11.85
CA VAL A 549 -2.41 18.62 -10.71
C VAL A 549 -3.53 17.59 -10.55
N LEU A 550 -4.11 17.16 -11.66
CA LEU A 550 -5.15 16.14 -11.72
C LEU A 550 -4.60 14.73 -11.43
N LEU A 551 -3.38 14.39 -11.86
CA LEU A 551 -2.69 13.16 -11.46
C LEU A 551 -2.43 13.10 -9.95
N GLY A 552 -2.05 14.23 -9.35
CA GLY A 552 -1.93 14.37 -7.90
C GLY A 552 -3.26 14.09 -7.17
N ALA A 553 -4.36 14.66 -7.66
CA ALA A 553 -5.70 14.41 -7.13
C ALA A 553 -6.16 12.96 -7.36
N ALA A 554 -5.90 12.38 -8.54
CA ALA A 554 -6.21 10.99 -8.89
C ALA A 554 -5.52 9.98 -7.97
N ASN A 555 -4.26 10.24 -7.59
CA ASN A 555 -3.56 9.46 -6.58
C ASN A 555 -4.26 9.53 -5.20
N GLY A 556 -4.76 10.70 -4.82
CA GLY A 556 -5.56 10.91 -3.61
C GLY A 556 -6.90 10.16 -3.61
N PHE A 557 -7.63 10.20 -4.72
CA PHE A 557 -8.85 9.41 -4.91
C PHE A 557 -8.55 7.90 -4.94
N GLY A 558 -7.42 7.48 -5.51
CA GLY A 558 -6.92 6.11 -5.41
C GLY A 558 -6.80 5.63 -3.97
N PHE A 559 -6.05 6.36 -3.14
CA PHE A 559 -5.97 6.04 -1.70
C PHE A 559 -7.34 6.13 -1.01
N LEU A 560 -8.23 7.04 -1.42
CA LEU A 560 -9.59 7.12 -0.87
C LEU A 560 -10.37 5.82 -1.10
N THR A 561 -10.36 5.27 -2.31
CA THR A 561 -10.91 3.92 -2.61
C THR A 561 -10.28 2.87 -1.71
N GLY A 562 -8.95 2.85 -1.57
CA GLY A 562 -8.25 1.92 -0.69
C GLY A 562 -8.66 2.03 0.79
N SER A 563 -8.87 3.25 1.28
CA SER A 563 -9.27 3.48 2.67
C SER A 563 -10.71 3.04 2.92
N ILE A 564 -11.61 3.23 1.95
CA ILE A 564 -13.01 2.75 2.01
C ILE A 564 -13.06 1.22 1.91
N ILE A 565 -12.34 0.58 0.97
CA ILE A 565 -12.24 -0.88 0.88
C ILE A 565 -11.70 -1.45 2.21
N GLY A 566 -10.60 -0.90 2.73
CA GLY A 566 -10.03 -1.33 4.01
C GLY A 566 -11.01 -1.17 5.17
N ALA A 567 -11.73 -0.04 5.26
CA ALA A 567 -12.72 0.20 6.30
C ALA A 567 -13.94 -0.73 6.17
N LEU A 568 -14.39 -1.06 4.96
CA LEU A 568 -15.49 -2.02 4.73
C LEU A 568 -15.09 -3.44 5.11
N LEU A 569 -13.86 -3.85 4.79
CA LEU A 569 -13.32 -5.17 5.15
C LEU A 569 -13.10 -5.31 6.66
N LEU A 570 -12.54 -4.27 7.31
CA LEU A 570 -12.41 -4.23 8.78
C LEU A 570 -13.78 -4.15 9.47
N ARG A 571 -14.75 -3.41 8.94
CA ARG A 571 -16.12 -3.38 9.47
C ARG A 571 -16.79 -4.76 9.39
N ARG A 572 -16.47 -5.56 8.37
CA ARG A 572 -16.94 -6.95 8.25
C ARG A 572 -16.24 -7.92 9.22
N SER A 573 -14.97 -7.69 9.56
CA SER A 573 -14.20 -8.60 10.44
C SER A 573 -14.14 -8.20 11.91
N LEU A 574 -14.48 -6.95 12.26
CA LEU A 574 -14.41 -6.38 13.62
C LEU A 574 -15.71 -5.68 14.09
N GLY A 575 -16.71 -5.52 13.21
CA GLY A 575 -17.94 -4.80 13.53
C GLY A 575 -17.83 -3.26 13.46
N SER A 576 -18.46 -2.55 14.40
CA SER A 576 -18.67 -1.09 14.28
C SER A 576 -17.44 -0.26 14.66
N LEU A 577 -16.78 0.35 13.67
CA LEU A 577 -15.57 1.17 13.81
C LEU A 577 -15.80 2.59 14.42
N GLN A 578 -16.85 2.78 15.22
CA GLN A 578 -17.15 4.02 15.98
C GLN A 578 -17.13 5.35 15.18
N GLY A 579 -17.35 5.30 13.86
CA GLY A 579 -17.07 6.41 12.94
C GLY A 579 -17.76 7.75 13.23
N ARG A 580 -18.86 7.79 14.00
CA ARG A 580 -19.51 9.04 14.42
C ARG A 580 -18.58 9.93 15.24
N ASP A 581 -17.81 9.36 16.15
CA ASP A 581 -16.87 10.12 16.99
C ASP A 581 -15.64 10.56 16.20
N VAL A 582 -15.21 9.74 15.24
CA VAL A 582 -14.11 10.07 14.31
C VAL A 582 -14.48 11.30 13.47
N VAL A 583 -15.68 11.32 12.89
CA VAL A 583 -16.20 12.47 12.12
C VAL A 583 -16.33 13.71 13.01
N LYS A 584 -16.75 13.57 14.27
CA LYS A 584 -16.84 14.69 15.21
C LYS A 584 -15.48 15.33 15.52
N THR A 585 -14.45 14.52 15.76
CA THR A 585 -13.06 15.00 15.96
C THR A 585 -12.52 15.64 14.67
N ALA A 586 -12.78 15.04 13.50
CA ALA A 586 -12.36 15.58 12.21
C ALA A 586 -12.98 16.95 11.90
N LEU A 587 -14.31 17.10 12.04
CA LEU A 587 -15.03 18.36 11.80
C LEU A 587 -14.51 19.51 12.68
N TRP A 588 -14.27 19.25 13.98
CA TRP A 588 -13.67 20.24 14.87
C TRP A 588 -12.24 20.62 14.48
N THR A 589 -11.44 19.66 14.02
CA THR A 589 -10.06 19.91 13.59
C THR A 589 -10.02 20.69 12.28
N VAL A 590 -10.89 20.36 11.31
CA VAL A 590 -11.08 21.16 10.08
C VAL A 590 -11.49 22.58 10.44
N GLY A 591 -12.52 22.76 11.28
CA GLY A 591 -13.00 24.09 11.68
C GLY A 591 -11.91 24.95 12.34
N ALA A 592 -11.15 24.37 13.28
CA ALA A 592 -10.02 25.05 13.91
C ALA A 592 -8.92 25.43 12.91
N SER A 593 -8.61 24.52 11.98
CA SER A 593 -7.57 24.74 10.95
C SER A 593 -8.00 25.78 9.91
N LEU A 594 -9.28 25.84 9.55
CA LEU A 594 -9.81 26.88 8.65
C LEU A 594 -9.73 28.28 9.27
N VAL A 595 -9.97 28.42 10.58
CA VAL A 595 -9.73 29.68 11.30
C VAL A 595 -8.25 30.04 11.32
N GLY A 596 -7.37 29.05 11.54
CA GLY A 596 -5.92 29.20 11.41
C GLY A 596 -5.50 29.70 10.03
N ALA A 597 -6.00 29.07 8.96
CA ALA A 597 -5.71 29.41 7.58
C ALA A 597 -6.22 30.80 7.21
N LEU A 598 -7.43 31.18 7.61
CA LEU A 598 -8.00 32.50 7.32
C LEU A 598 -7.16 33.64 7.92
N ILE A 599 -6.70 33.48 9.17
CA ILE A 599 -5.83 34.47 9.81
C ILE A 599 -4.43 34.47 9.18
N ALA A 600 -3.84 33.30 8.96
CA ALA A 600 -2.52 33.17 8.33
C ALA A 600 -2.50 33.74 6.90
N TRP A 601 -3.57 33.53 6.12
CA TRP A 601 -3.75 34.07 4.77
C TRP A 601 -3.89 35.58 4.80
N ARG A 602 -4.65 36.13 5.76
CA ARG A 602 -4.76 37.58 5.90
C ARG A 602 -3.43 38.23 6.27
N VAL A 603 -2.59 37.56 7.08
CA VAL A 603 -1.22 38.01 7.36
C VAL A 603 -0.34 37.91 6.11
N ASP A 604 -0.39 36.82 5.35
CA ASP A 604 0.39 36.65 4.12
C ASP A 604 0.08 37.72 3.06
N VAL A 605 -1.21 38.03 2.86
CA VAL A 605 -1.66 39.11 1.98
C VAL A 605 -1.12 40.47 2.42
N LEU A 606 -1.09 40.76 3.73
CA LEU A 606 -0.51 41.99 4.26
C LEU A 606 1.01 42.05 4.07
N LEU A 607 1.72 40.94 4.29
CA LEU A 607 3.16 40.83 4.06
C LEU A 607 3.50 41.08 2.58
N ALA A 608 2.81 40.41 1.66
CA ALA A 608 3.00 40.58 0.22
C ALA A 608 2.70 42.01 -0.27
N THR A 609 1.65 42.65 0.27
CA THR A 609 1.23 44.00 -0.16
C THR A 609 2.15 45.11 0.37
N TYR A 610 2.55 45.03 1.65
CA TYR A 610 3.17 46.16 2.36
C TYR A 610 4.65 45.97 2.71
N VAL A 611 5.18 44.74 2.67
CA VAL A 611 6.56 44.44 3.13
C VAL A 611 7.40 43.80 2.02
N PHE A 612 6.82 42.87 1.27
CA PHE A 612 7.51 41.97 0.34
C PHE A 612 6.91 42.04 -1.06
N GLN A 613 6.97 43.24 -1.66
CA GLN A 613 6.32 43.59 -2.93
C GLN A 613 6.96 42.92 -4.16
N THR A 614 8.20 42.42 -4.05
CA THR A 614 8.91 41.71 -5.12
C THR A 614 8.69 40.19 -5.03
N PRO A 615 8.13 39.52 -6.06
CA PRO A 615 7.90 38.08 -6.07
C PRO A 615 9.18 37.30 -6.45
N ALA A 616 10.16 37.31 -5.56
CA ALA A 616 11.42 36.59 -5.73
C ALA A 616 11.89 35.95 -4.41
N ASN A 617 12.58 34.80 -4.49
CA ASN A 617 13.31 34.30 -3.34
C ASN A 617 14.45 35.26 -2.97
N PRO A 618 14.71 35.53 -1.67
CA PRO A 618 14.26 34.74 -0.51
C PRO A 618 12.93 35.19 0.16
N TRP A 619 12.13 36.10 -0.42
CA TRP A 619 10.93 36.61 0.25
C TRP A 619 9.84 35.54 0.48
N PHE A 620 9.69 34.55 -0.42
CA PHE A 620 8.74 33.45 -0.19
C PHE A 620 9.11 32.58 1.02
N LEU A 621 10.41 32.29 1.22
CA LEU A 621 10.90 31.61 2.44
C LEU A 621 10.53 32.38 3.71
N ILE A 622 10.78 33.70 3.75
CA ILE A 622 10.52 34.51 4.94
C ILE A 622 9.01 34.61 5.21
N ARG A 623 8.17 34.75 4.17
CA ARG A 623 6.71 34.66 4.29
C ARG A 623 6.28 33.31 4.87
N MET A 624 6.74 32.20 4.30
CA MET A 624 6.43 30.85 4.80
C MET A 624 6.83 30.66 6.28
N LEU A 625 8.01 31.17 6.66
CA LEU A 625 8.56 31.09 8.02
C LEU A 625 7.77 31.94 9.05
N ILE A 626 7.02 32.95 8.62
CA ILE A 626 6.12 33.75 9.47
C ILE A 626 4.70 33.13 9.48
N VAL A 627 4.17 32.80 8.31
CA VAL A 627 2.80 32.35 8.09
C VAL A 627 2.55 30.96 8.69
N GLY A 628 3.52 30.03 8.59
CA GLY A 628 3.43 28.68 9.15
C GLY A 628 3.28 28.65 10.68
N PRO A 629 4.17 29.29 11.46
CA PRO A 629 4.02 29.38 12.91
C PRO A 629 2.73 30.09 13.35
N ILE A 630 2.30 31.15 12.66
CA ILE A 630 1.02 31.82 12.95
C ILE A 630 -0.17 30.87 12.75
N PHE A 631 -0.19 30.13 11.63
CA PHE A 631 -1.19 29.10 11.36
C PHE A 631 -1.27 28.06 12.47
N LEU A 632 -0.13 27.53 12.91
CA LEU A 632 -0.05 26.50 13.96
C LEU A 632 -0.49 27.04 15.32
N ILE A 633 -0.06 28.25 15.71
CA ILE A 633 -0.42 28.88 16.98
C ILE A 633 -1.92 29.16 17.05
N VAL A 634 -2.52 29.72 15.98
CA VAL A 634 -3.97 29.99 15.93
C VAL A 634 -4.76 28.67 15.97
N THR A 635 -4.37 27.68 15.16
CA THR A 635 -5.06 26.38 15.12
C THR A 635 -5.02 25.68 16.49
N GLY A 636 -3.85 25.67 17.15
CA GLY A 636 -3.68 25.12 18.49
C GLY A 636 -4.50 25.87 19.56
N LEU A 637 -4.58 27.20 19.47
CA LEU A 637 -5.38 28.02 20.39
C LEU A 637 -6.89 27.81 20.22
N VAL A 638 -7.37 27.50 19.01
CA VAL A 638 -8.78 27.14 18.79
C VAL A 638 -9.04 25.70 19.27
N LEU A 639 -8.14 24.75 18.97
CA LEU A 639 -8.25 23.36 19.43
C LEU A 639 -8.27 23.24 20.97
N SER A 640 -7.49 24.05 21.70
CA SER A 640 -7.45 24.04 23.18
C SER A 640 -8.74 24.52 23.88
N ARG A 641 -9.70 25.07 23.10
CA ARG A 641 -11.07 25.37 23.55
C ARG A 641 -12.09 24.28 23.21
N SER A 642 -11.72 23.25 22.45
CA SER A 642 -12.56 22.07 22.26
C SER A 642 -12.66 21.25 23.55
N LYS A 643 -13.72 20.43 23.67
CA LYS A 643 -13.89 19.46 24.77
C LYS A 643 -13.56 18.02 24.31
N LEU A 644 -12.56 17.88 23.43
CA LEU A 644 -12.17 16.61 22.82
C LEU A 644 -11.09 15.91 23.69
N PRO A 645 -11.32 14.68 24.20
CA PRO A 645 -10.35 13.94 25.01
C PRO A 645 -8.99 13.74 24.30
N GLU A 646 -9.00 13.72 22.97
CA GLU A 646 -7.80 13.54 22.16
C GLU A 646 -6.87 14.76 22.20
N VAL A 647 -7.42 15.96 22.45
CA VAL A 647 -6.64 17.21 22.61
C VAL A 647 -5.93 17.27 23.96
N ASP A 648 -6.53 16.72 25.03
CA ASP A 648 -5.85 16.61 26.34
C ASP A 648 -4.60 15.70 26.24
N MET A 649 -4.66 14.59 25.48
CA MET A 649 -3.49 13.75 25.22
C MET A 649 -2.43 14.44 24.36
N PHE A 650 -2.84 15.17 23.31
CA PHE A 650 -1.90 15.94 22.48
C PHE A 650 -1.23 17.07 23.27
N GLY A 651 -1.98 17.71 24.18
CA GLY A 651 -1.47 18.70 25.11
C GLY A 651 -0.40 18.15 26.05
N LEU A 652 -0.60 16.94 26.61
CA LEU A 652 0.42 16.23 27.42
C LEU A 652 1.71 15.93 26.62
N MET A 653 1.59 15.61 25.33
CA MET A 653 2.74 15.34 24.46
C MET A 653 3.51 16.62 24.11
N LEU A 654 2.79 17.70 23.80
CA LEU A 654 3.35 19.04 23.58
C LEU A 654 3.91 19.69 24.86
N ALA A 655 3.38 19.33 26.05
CA ALA A 655 3.84 19.86 27.32
C ALA A 655 5.30 19.49 27.66
N ARG A 656 5.86 18.46 27.00
CA ARG A 656 7.27 18.09 27.09
C ARG A 656 8.21 19.00 26.28
N MET A 657 7.69 19.86 25.40
CA MET A 657 8.50 20.84 24.67
C MET A 657 8.67 22.13 25.50
N PRO A 658 9.90 22.62 25.73
CA PRO A 658 10.19 23.65 26.75
C PRO A 658 9.55 25.02 26.48
N VAL A 659 9.18 25.31 25.24
CA VAL A 659 8.47 26.56 24.86
C VAL A 659 6.95 26.36 24.90
N VAL A 660 6.45 25.22 24.44
CA VAL A 660 5.01 24.98 24.22
C VAL A 660 4.29 24.64 25.52
N GLY A 661 4.93 23.90 26.45
CA GLY A 661 4.31 23.46 27.70
C GLY A 661 3.85 24.56 28.65
N ARG A 662 4.29 25.81 28.46
CA ARG A 662 3.76 26.97 29.20
C ARG A 662 2.31 27.32 28.86
N PHE A 663 1.77 26.83 27.73
CA PHE A 663 0.43 27.15 27.24
C PHE A 663 -0.58 26.00 27.35
N PHE A 664 -0.14 24.78 27.72
CA PHE A 664 -0.99 23.59 27.76
C PHE A 664 -0.94 22.91 29.14
N THR A 665 -1.84 23.30 30.03
CA THR A 665 -2.13 22.57 31.28
C THR A 665 -3.26 21.55 31.04
N PRO A 666 -3.04 20.24 31.29
CA PRO A 666 -4.07 19.22 31.10
C PRO A 666 -5.21 19.40 32.12
N ARG A 667 -6.47 19.34 31.67
CA ARG A 667 -7.64 19.65 32.52
C ARG A 667 -8.19 18.47 33.32
N ARG A 668 -7.65 17.27 33.14
CA ARG A 668 -8.10 16.02 33.80
C ARG A 668 -6.93 15.10 34.12
N PRO A 669 -7.01 14.27 35.17
CA PRO A 669 -6.15 13.11 35.30
C PRO A 669 -6.43 12.16 34.13
N VAL A 670 -5.36 11.73 33.44
CA VAL A 670 -5.39 10.72 32.38
C VAL A 670 -4.84 9.43 32.97
N ASP A 671 -5.39 8.28 32.54
CA ASP A 671 -4.94 6.96 33.02
C ASP A 671 -3.42 6.83 32.90
N ALA A 672 -2.73 6.59 34.01
CA ALA A 672 -1.27 6.58 34.06
C ALA A 672 -0.66 5.58 33.06
N ASP A 673 -1.29 4.41 32.91
CA ASP A 673 -0.89 3.36 31.97
C ASP A 673 -0.92 3.82 30.50
N ARG A 674 -1.88 4.68 30.13
CA ARG A 674 -1.96 5.26 28.77
C ARG A 674 -0.84 6.25 28.52
N ALA A 675 -0.51 7.08 29.51
CA ALA A 675 0.57 8.07 29.40
C ALA A 675 1.97 7.40 29.43
N ALA A 676 2.13 6.34 30.23
CA ALA A 676 3.36 5.55 30.31
C ALA A 676 3.65 4.77 29.02
N ALA A 677 2.62 4.20 28.38
CA ALA A 677 2.76 3.43 27.13
C ALA A 677 3.23 4.27 25.93
N ILE A 678 3.14 5.60 25.99
CA ILE A 678 3.64 6.55 24.96
C ILE A 678 5.08 7.00 25.30
N ALA A 679 5.64 6.59 26.44
CA ALA A 679 6.81 7.20 27.05
C ALA A 679 7.98 6.24 27.35
N THR A 680 7.93 4.98 26.92
CA THR A 680 9.06 4.05 27.09
C THR A 680 10.19 4.36 26.08
N PRO A 681 11.48 4.45 26.51
CA PRO A 681 12.59 4.79 25.60
C PRO A 681 12.69 3.87 24.38
N ASP A 682 12.52 2.55 24.58
CA ASP A 682 12.46 1.53 23.52
C ASP A 682 11.53 1.90 22.36
N SER A 683 10.39 2.55 22.64
CA SER A 683 9.41 2.92 21.62
C SER A 683 9.89 4.07 20.72
N ALA A 684 10.75 4.95 21.24
CA ALA A 684 11.34 6.04 20.47
C ALA A 684 12.43 5.51 19.53
N ASP A 685 13.38 4.70 20.03
CA ASP A 685 14.42 4.10 19.18
C ASP A 685 13.84 3.16 18.11
N GLN A 686 12.81 2.36 18.45
CA GLN A 686 12.09 1.55 17.46
C GLN A 686 11.32 2.40 16.44
N ALA A 687 10.76 3.54 16.84
CA ALA A 687 10.17 4.48 15.88
C ALA A 687 11.24 5.11 14.99
N GLN A 688 12.39 5.52 15.53
CA GLN A 688 13.55 6.02 14.79
C GLN A 688 14.03 5.01 13.75
N MET A 689 14.22 3.74 14.14
CA MET A 689 14.64 2.67 13.22
C MET A 689 13.60 2.41 12.12
N ALA A 690 12.30 2.36 12.45
CA ALA A 690 11.25 2.22 11.46
C ALA A 690 11.17 3.43 10.50
N MET A 691 11.35 4.66 11.01
CA MET A 691 11.45 5.88 10.20
C MET A 691 12.70 5.90 9.31
N GLN A 692 13.76 5.21 9.72
CA GLN A 692 14.99 5.02 8.96
C GLN A 692 14.79 4.00 7.84
N GLU A 693 14.21 2.81 8.11
CA GLU A 693 13.80 1.86 7.05
C GLU A 693 12.86 2.54 6.03
N THR A 694 11.87 3.31 6.52
CA THR A 694 10.95 4.10 5.68
C THR A 694 11.68 5.12 4.81
N GLY A 695 12.71 5.81 5.34
CA GLY A 695 13.45 6.85 4.62
C GLY A 695 14.59 6.35 3.74
N VAL A 696 14.96 5.08 3.84
CA VAL A 696 16.14 4.51 3.14
C VAL A 696 15.76 3.70 1.89
N LEU A 697 14.50 3.23 1.82
CA LEU A 697 13.91 2.63 0.62
C LEU A 697 12.90 3.55 -0.10
N GLY A 698 12.42 4.60 0.58
CA GLY A 698 11.18 5.29 0.22
C GLY A 698 11.27 6.57 -0.63
N ASP A 699 12.43 6.97 -1.14
CA ASP A 699 12.58 8.28 -1.82
C ASP A 699 11.69 8.46 -3.07
N TYR A 700 11.25 7.38 -3.74
CA TYR A 700 10.57 7.48 -5.06
C TYR A 700 9.28 6.66 -5.28
N ALA A 701 8.89 5.73 -4.38
CA ALA A 701 7.74 4.85 -4.58
C ALA A 701 6.77 4.83 -3.39
N GLY A 702 5.48 4.57 -3.66
CA GLY A 702 4.42 4.53 -2.63
C GLY A 702 4.21 3.17 -1.96
N THR A 703 5.09 2.20 -2.22
CA THR A 703 4.86 0.76 -2.03
C THR A 703 5.10 0.25 -0.60
N PHE A 704 4.97 1.11 0.41
CA PHE A 704 5.25 0.71 1.79
C PHE A 704 4.39 -0.49 2.21
N MET A 705 5.07 -1.51 2.72
CA MET A 705 4.48 -2.43 3.66
C MET A 705 5.03 -2.12 5.05
N PRO A 706 4.19 -2.10 6.09
CA PRO A 706 4.70 -2.08 7.44
C PRO A 706 5.50 -3.38 7.69
N PRO A 707 6.62 -3.33 8.44
CA PRO A 707 7.37 -4.54 8.76
C PRO A 707 6.43 -5.53 9.46
N MET A 708 6.29 -6.73 8.88
CA MET A 708 5.48 -7.78 9.48
C MET A 708 6.09 -8.11 10.85
N SER A 709 5.28 -8.03 11.91
CA SER A 709 5.72 -8.26 13.28
C SER A 709 6.47 -9.59 13.37
N ALA A 710 7.78 -9.53 13.66
CA ALA A 710 8.67 -10.67 13.62
C ALA A 710 8.07 -11.86 14.39
N GLY A 711 7.62 -12.87 13.64
CA GLY A 711 6.78 -13.93 14.16
C GLY A 711 7.52 -14.78 15.18
N ARG A 712 7.33 -14.49 16.48
CA ARG A 712 7.32 -15.57 17.46
C ARG A 712 6.27 -16.57 16.94
N VAL A 713 6.71 -17.78 16.63
CA VAL A 713 5.83 -18.89 16.26
C VAL A 713 4.97 -19.17 17.50
N ARG A 714 3.81 -18.50 17.57
CA ARG A 714 2.86 -18.59 18.66
C ARG A 714 2.20 -19.98 18.61
N GLY A 715 1.77 -20.47 19.77
CA GLY A 715 0.87 -21.63 19.81
C GLY A 715 -0.41 -21.34 19.01
N PRO A 716 -1.13 -22.38 18.55
CA PRO A 716 -2.36 -22.20 17.78
C PRO A 716 -3.34 -21.28 18.51
N ARG A 717 -3.85 -20.25 17.82
CA ARG A 717 -4.90 -19.36 18.34
C ARG A 717 -6.13 -20.21 18.69
N LEU A 718 -6.55 -20.18 19.94
CA LEU A 718 -7.77 -20.84 20.41
C LEU A 718 -8.97 -19.94 20.09
N VAL A 719 -9.59 -20.17 18.93
CA VAL A 719 -10.77 -19.44 18.44
C VAL A 719 -11.76 -20.40 17.77
N PRO A 720 -13.07 -20.07 17.72
CA PRO A 720 -14.07 -20.92 17.08
C PRO A 720 -13.69 -21.26 15.63
N GLY A 721 -13.89 -22.52 15.23
CA GLY A 721 -13.56 -23.03 13.90
C GLY A 721 -12.07 -23.31 13.64
N ALA A 722 -11.15 -23.02 14.58
CA ALA A 722 -9.72 -23.27 14.40
C ALA A 722 -9.34 -24.77 14.50
N PRO A 723 -8.33 -25.24 13.73
CA PRO A 723 -7.80 -26.59 13.84
C PRO A 723 -6.82 -26.71 15.02
N MET A 724 -7.03 -27.72 15.86
CA MET A 724 -6.16 -28.12 16.98
C MET A 724 -5.52 -29.48 16.73
N LEU A 725 -4.36 -29.72 17.35
CA LEU A 725 -3.57 -30.96 17.26
C LEU A 725 -3.40 -31.43 15.79
N GLN A 726 -2.75 -30.59 14.98
CA GLN A 726 -2.53 -30.81 13.54
C GLN A 726 -3.82 -30.98 12.70
N GLY A 727 -4.97 -30.51 13.21
CA GLY A 727 -6.27 -30.63 12.55
C GLY A 727 -7.05 -31.89 12.90
N GLN A 728 -6.61 -32.67 13.90
CA GLN A 728 -7.39 -33.79 14.43
C GLN A 728 -8.70 -33.33 15.10
N TYR A 729 -8.72 -32.12 15.67
CA TYR A 729 -9.91 -31.52 16.27
C TYR A 729 -10.15 -30.13 15.68
N ARG A 730 -11.41 -29.73 15.60
CA ARG A 730 -11.83 -28.38 15.21
C ARG A 730 -12.65 -27.76 16.33
N LEU A 731 -12.19 -26.62 16.85
CA LEU A 731 -12.89 -25.91 17.93
C LEU A 731 -14.28 -25.47 17.46
N LEU A 732 -15.30 -25.60 18.33
CA LEU A 732 -16.69 -25.18 18.07
C LEU A 732 -17.04 -23.97 18.94
N ALA A 733 -17.09 -24.16 20.26
CA ALA A 733 -17.48 -23.16 21.23
C ALA A 733 -16.47 -23.04 22.39
N ASP A 734 -16.30 -21.81 22.87
CA ASP A 734 -15.51 -21.47 24.04
C ASP A 734 -16.39 -21.50 25.29
N HIS A 735 -16.01 -22.29 26.29
CA HIS A 735 -16.70 -22.39 27.58
C HIS A 735 -15.91 -21.74 28.72
N GLY A 736 -14.92 -20.88 28.43
CA GLY A 736 -14.29 -20.02 29.44
C GLY A 736 -13.10 -20.68 30.17
N GLY A 737 -13.15 -20.69 31.50
CA GLY A 737 -12.06 -21.15 32.36
C GLY A 737 -11.06 -20.07 32.78
N SER A 738 -9.87 -20.50 33.21
CA SER A 738 -8.83 -19.67 33.82
C SER A 738 -7.74 -19.23 32.83
N PRO A 739 -6.88 -18.26 33.19
CA PRO A 739 -5.70 -17.91 32.38
C PRO A 739 -4.70 -19.05 32.18
N ALA A 740 -4.78 -20.13 32.97
CA ALA A 740 -3.96 -21.33 32.83
C ALA A 740 -4.73 -22.53 32.22
N THR A 741 -6.03 -22.40 31.98
CA THR A 741 -6.91 -23.50 31.57
C THR A 741 -8.10 -22.99 30.75
N ARG A 742 -8.11 -23.24 29.44
CA ARG A 742 -9.20 -22.82 28.55
C ARG A 742 -10.06 -24.03 28.16
N LEU A 743 -11.37 -23.86 28.27
CA LEU A 743 -12.36 -24.93 28.15
C LEU A 743 -13.06 -24.82 26.79
N TRP A 744 -13.06 -25.89 25.99
CA TRP A 744 -13.53 -25.84 24.60
C TRP A 744 -14.38 -27.05 24.22
N GLN A 745 -15.53 -26.80 23.61
CA GLN A 745 -16.21 -27.81 22.82
C GLN A 745 -15.52 -27.90 21.45
N ALA A 746 -15.28 -29.11 20.95
CA ALA A 746 -14.64 -29.33 19.66
C ALA A 746 -15.25 -30.52 18.92
N ARG A 747 -15.04 -30.59 17.61
CA ARG A 747 -15.36 -31.76 16.77
C ARG A 747 -14.10 -32.52 16.41
N GLU A 748 -14.06 -33.83 16.67
CA GLU A 748 -12.99 -34.71 16.19
C GLU A 748 -13.18 -34.96 14.69
N MET A 749 -12.17 -34.64 13.86
CA MET A 749 -12.27 -34.64 12.40
C MET A 749 -12.17 -36.05 11.78
N SER A 750 -11.70 -37.04 12.52
CA SER A 750 -11.61 -38.45 12.10
C SER A 750 -12.93 -39.21 12.28
N THR A 751 -13.70 -38.88 13.32
CA THR A 751 -14.94 -39.59 13.71
C THR A 751 -16.20 -38.77 13.51
N GLY A 752 -16.10 -37.43 13.45
CA GLY A 752 -17.23 -36.50 13.43
C GLY A 752 -17.81 -36.19 14.81
N ASN A 753 -17.37 -36.89 15.87
CA ASN A 753 -17.88 -36.75 17.24
C ASN A 753 -17.62 -35.36 17.82
N ILE A 754 -18.49 -34.92 18.73
CA ILE A 754 -18.24 -33.76 19.60
C ILE A 754 -17.50 -34.26 20.86
N VAL A 755 -16.51 -33.49 21.31
CA VAL A 755 -15.67 -33.77 22.49
C VAL A 755 -15.46 -32.50 23.31
N ALA A 756 -15.23 -32.67 24.61
CA ALA A 756 -14.72 -31.61 25.47
C ALA A 756 -13.17 -31.59 25.44
N LEU A 757 -12.59 -30.40 25.32
CA LEU A 757 -11.16 -30.14 25.38
C LEU A 757 -10.81 -29.24 26.56
N THR A 758 -10.02 -29.76 27.50
CA THR A 758 -9.38 -28.96 28.56
C THR A 758 -7.96 -28.63 28.10
N ILE A 759 -7.67 -27.36 27.83
CA ILE A 759 -6.38 -26.91 27.30
C ILE A 759 -5.63 -26.14 28.39
N MET A 760 -4.59 -26.74 28.96
CA MET A 760 -3.78 -26.17 30.03
C MET A 760 -2.46 -25.58 29.51
N ASP A 761 -2.08 -24.42 30.05
CA ASP A 761 -0.83 -23.71 29.76
C ASP A 761 0.07 -23.67 31.02
N PRO A 762 1.11 -24.52 31.09
CA PRO A 762 2.07 -24.55 32.19
C PRO A 762 2.88 -23.24 32.35
N ALA A 763 3.08 -22.47 31.27
CA ALA A 763 3.79 -21.20 31.30
C ALA A 763 2.92 -20.08 31.87
N ALA A 764 1.63 -20.04 31.50
CA ALA A 764 0.66 -19.12 32.10
C ALA A 764 0.42 -19.45 33.58
N TYR A 765 0.36 -20.74 33.95
CA TYR A 765 0.31 -21.19 35.34
C TYR A 765 1.49 -20.66 36.16
N VAL A 766 2.74 -20.96 35.75
CA VAL A 766 3.94 -20.52 36.48
C VAL A 766 4.06 -18.99 36.53
N LYS A 767 3.62 -18.28 35.49
CA LYS A 767 3.60 -16.81 35.47
C LYS A 767 2.69 -16.22 36.56
N ASN A 768 1.55 -16.85 36.83
CA ASN A 768 0.59 -16.36 37.83
C ASN A 768 0.93 -16.83 39.26
N ALA A 769 1.65 -17.95 39.40
CA ALA A 769 2.04 -18.53 40.69
C ALA A 769 3.32 -17.93 41.29
N VAL A 770 4.05 -17.05 40.59
CA VAL A 770 5.41 -16.60 40.97
C VAL A 770 5.48 -15.07 41.07
N LYS A 771 5.97 -14.56 42.22
CA LYS A 771 6.28 -13.13 42.41
C LYS A 771 7.42 -12.68 41.48
N ALA A 772 7.48 -11.39 41.16
CA ALA A 772 8.17 -10.90 39.95
C ALA A 772 9.67 -11.26 39.81
N ASP A 773 10.42 -11.32 40.92
CA ASP A 773 11.89 -11.32 40.98
C ASP A 773 12.65 -12.52 40.39
N ASP A 774 12.00 -13.65 40.11
CA ASP A 774 12.73 -14.89 39.77
C ASP A 774 13.49 -14.83 38.43
N THR A 775 14.67 -15.44 38.36
CA THR A 775 15.53 -15.44 37.14
C THR A 775 14.98 -16.35 36.02
N HIS A 776 15.39 -16.06 34.77
CA HIS A 776 14.83 -16.69 33.57
C HIS A 776 15.06 -18.22 33.50
N THR A 777 16.21 -18.71 33.97
CA THR A 777 16.55 -20.15 33.99
C THR A 777 15.64 -20.92 34.95
N THR A 778 15.44 -20.39 36.16
CA THR A 778 14.54 -20.95 37.19
C THR A 778 13.10 -21.06 36.70
N LYS A 779 12.63 -20.06 35.94
CA LYS A 779 11.29 -20.04 35.34
C LYS A 779 11.09 -21.21 34.36
N MET A 780 12.06 -21.55 33.50
CA MET A 780 11.93 -22.69 32.58
C MET A 780 11.85 -24.05 33.29
N VAL A 781 12.66 -24.28 34.33
CA VAL A 781 12.61 -25.53 35.12
C VAL A 781 11.26 -25.69 35.82
N ARG A 782 10.69 -24.60 36.37
CA ARG A 782 9.34 -24.63 36.96
C ARG A 782 8.24 -24.91 35.93
N VAL A 783 8.34 -24.37 34.70
CA VAL A 783 7.38 -24.66 33.62
C VAL A 783 7.42 -26.13 33.19
N ALA A 784 8.62 -26.71 33.06
CA ALA A 784 8.77 -28.13 32.77
C ALA A 784 8.16 -29.02 33.87
N ARG A 785 8.41 -28.71 35.15
CA ARG A 785 7.82 -29.43 36.28
C ARG A 785 6.29 -29.28 36.34
N ALA A 786 5.76 -28.08 36.16
CA ALA A 786 4.32 -27.84 36.14
C ALA A 786 3.62 -28.62 35.01
N LYS A 787 4.26 -28.73 33.84
CA LYS A 787 3.79 -29.55 32.72
C LYS A 787 3.76 -31.04 33.07
N ASP A 788 4.81 -31.57 33.70
CA ASP A 788 4.87 -32.96 34.13
C ASP A 788 3.80 -33.29 35.19
N ASP A 789 3.65 -32.43 36.21
CA ASP A 789 2.61 -32.57 37.23
C ASP A 789 1.20 -32.54 36.62
N MET A 790 0.93 -31.65 35.64
CA MET A 790 -0.35 -31.61 34.91
C MET A 790 -0.60 -32.89 34.08
N LEU A 791 0.41 -33.37 33.34
CA LEU A 791 0.31 -34.60 32.54
C LEU A 791 0.06 -35.82 33.44
N ARG A 792 0.84 -35.97 34.50
CA ARG A 792 0.79 -37.12 35.42
C ARG A 792 -0.54 -37.19 36.17
N ARG A 793 -0.97 -36.10 36.82
CA ARG A 793 -2.24 -36.06 37.56
C ARG A 793 -3.45 -36.27 36.64
N SER A 794 -3.43 -35.68 35.45
CA SER A 794 -4.55 -35.81 34.50
C SER A 794 -4.58 -37.17 33.81
N ALA A 795 -3.45 -37.90 33.74
CA ALA A 795 -3.43 -39.29 33.31
C ALA A 795 -4.09 -40.20 34.36
N THR A 796 -3.89 -39.96 35.67
CA THR A 796 -4.59 -40.70 36.72
C THR A 796 -6.11 -40.55 36.63
N LEU A 797 -6.64 -39.36 36.33
CA LEU A 797 -8.07 -39.16 36.05
C LEU A 797 -8.59 -39.96 34.85
N LYS A 798 -7.73 -40.36 33.89
CA LYS A 798 -8.15 -41.15 32.74
C LYS A 798 -8.39 -42.62 33.09
N ASP A 799 -7.64 -43.17 34.04
CA ASP A 799 -7.75 -44.57 34.42
C ASP A 799 -8.87 -44.79 35.48
N MET A 800 -9.66 -43.75 35.76
CA MET A 800 -10.84 -43.77 36.64
C MET A 800 -12.15 -43.81 35.83
N ASP A 801 -13.11 -44.61 36.30
CA ASP A 801 -14.50 -44.64 35.81
C ASP A 801 -15.44 -44.15 36.92
N CYS A 802 -15.55 -42.83 37.09
CA CYS A 802 -16.40 -42.20 38.11
C CYS A 802 -17.57 -41.43 37.48
N LYS A 803 -18.79 -41.69 37.97
CA LYS A 803 -20.04 -41.20 37.36
C LYS A 803 -20.23 -39.68 37.40
N GLY A 804 -19.46 -38.96 38.23
CA GLY A 804 -19.49 -37.51 38.38
C GLY A 804 -18.63 -36.72 37.38
N MET A 805 -17.98 -37.38 36.42
CA MET A 805 -16.98 -36.77 35.52
C MET A 805 -17.16 -37.21 34.06
N ALA A 806 -16.80 -36.35 33.11
CA ALA A 806 -16.67 -36.72 31.71
C ALA A 806 -15.50 -37.69 31.49
N THR A 807 -15.76 -38.86 30.89
CA THR A 807 -14.74 -39.88 30.61
C THR A 807 -13.58 -39.30 29.79
N VAL A 808 -12.35 -39.38 30.30
CA VAL A 808 -11.17 -38.86 29.61
C VAL A 808 -10.67 -39.88 28.58
N ARG A 809 -10.95 -39.61 27.30
CA ARG A 809 -10.43 -40.43 26.19
C ARG A 809 -8.91 -40.37 26.09
N ARG A 810 -8.32 -39.16 26.16
CA ARG A 810 -6.89 -38.93 25.87
C ARG A 810 -6.31 -37.77 26.68
N VAL A 811 -5.10 -37.93 27.21
CA VAL A 811 -4.23 -36.84 27.66
C VAL A 811 -3.08 -36.72 26.65
N ILE A 812 -2.80 -35.50 26.18
CA ILE A 812 -1.94 -35.25 25.03
C ILE A 812 -0.94 -34.13 25.36
N ASP A 813 0.35 -34.45 25.29
CA ASP A 813 1.42 -33.46 25.24
C ASP A 813 1.44 -32.77 23.87
N ASN A 814 1.25 -31.45 23.86
CA ASN A 814 1.30 -30.60 22.66
C ASN A 814 2.47 -29.58 22.75
N GLY A 815 3.63 -30.04 23.25
CA GLY A 815 4.87 -29.26 23.35
C GLY A 815 4.83 -28.24 24.48
N ASN A 816 4.16 -27.12 24.26
CA ASN A 816 4.00 -26.03 25.24
C ASN A 816 2.66 -26.09 26.00
N LEU A 817 1.71 -26.90 25.53
CA LEU A 817 0.38 -27.05 26.13
C LEU A 817 0.12 -28.50 26.51
N VAL A 818 -0.72 -28.72 27.52
CA VAL A 818 -1.30 -30.02 27.84
C VAL A 818 -2.76 -30.00 27.41
N VAL A 819 -3.17 -30.94 26.56
CA VAL A 819 -4.54 -31.03 26.03
C VAL A 819 -5.18 -32.32 26.51
N ILE A 820 -6.30 -32.21 27.19
CA ILE A 820 -7.12 -33.35 27.61
C ILE A 820 -8.34 -33.40 26.72
N VAL A 821 -8.66 -34.59 26.22
CA VAL A 821 -9.82 -34.89 25.39
C VAL A 821 -10.74 -35.79 26.19
N SER A 822 -11.94 -35.31 26.47
CA SER A 822 -12.99 -36.03 27.21
C SER A 822 -14.28 -36.08 26.41
N ASP A 823 -15.17 -36.99 26.77
CA ASP A 823 -16.51 -37.09 26.19
C ASP A 823 -17.31 -35.80 26.41
N TRP A 824 -18.11 -35.41 25.42
CA TRP A 824 -18.94 -34.22 25.52
C TRP A 824 -20.22 -34.52 26.32
N LEU A 825 -20.47 -33.75 27.38
CA LEU A 825 -21.65 -33.88 28.22
C LEU A 825 -22.78 -32.94 27.77
N GLN A 826 -23.87 -33.56 27.30
CA GLN A 826 -25.12 -32.89 26.90
C GLN A 826 -25.87 -32.34 28.12
N GLY A 827 -26.52 -31.19 27.96
CA GLY A 827 -27.11 -30.37 29.01
C GLY A 827 -26.60 -28.92 28.93
N SER A 828 -26.53 -28.20 30.06
CA SER A 828 -26.17 -26.76 30.11
C SER A 828 -25.11 -26.43 31.17
N PRO A 829 -24.45 -25.25 31.09
CA PRO A 829 -23.53 -24.77 32.12
C PRO A 829 -24.24 -24.60 33.46
N LEU A 830 -23.54 -24.93 34.55
CA LEU A 830 -24.00 -24.71 35.93
C LEU A 830 -24.58 -23.31 36.17
N SER A 831 -23.93 -22.26 35.63
CA SER A 831 -24.38 -20.88 35.77
C SER A 831 -25.65 -20.54 34.99
N THR A 832 -26.03 -21.33 33.98
CA THR A 832 -27.29 -21.12 33.23
C THR A 832 -28.45 -21.70 34.01
N VAL A 833 -28.31 -22.93 34.53
CA VAL A 833 -29.34 -23.59 35.36
C VAL A 833 -29.51 -22.86 36.71
N ALA A 834 -28.46 -22.25 37.25
CA ALA A 834 -28.55 -21.37 38.41
C ALA A 834 -29.43 -20.11 38.19
N GLN A 835 -29.61 -19.65 36.94
CA GLN A 835 -30.39 -18.43 36.63
C GLN A 835 -31.88 -18.69 36.41
N SER A 836 -32.32 -19.95 36.24
CA SER A 836 -33.74 -20.27 36.03
C SER A 836 -34.54 -20.41 37.32
N GLY A 837 -33.89 -20.43 38.49
CA GLY A 837 -34.53 -20.73 39.78
C GLY A 837 -34.92 -22.21 39.88
N PRO A 838 -33.94 -23.13 39.94
CA PRO A 838 -34.19 -24.56 39.96
C PRO A 838 -34.81 -25.01 41.29
N ASP A 839 -35.59 -26.10 41.27
CA ASP A 839 -36.14 -26.71 42.49
C ASP A 839 -35.01 -27.02 43.51
N PRO A 840 -35.12 -26.59 44.78
CA PRO A 840 -34.06 -26.79 45.78
C PRO A 840 -33.67 -28.25 45.99
N MET A 841 -34.63 -29.19 45.87
CA MET A 841 -34.38 -30.61 46.09
C MET A 841 -33.61 -31.19 44.90
N ALA A 842 -34.10 -31.00 43.67
CA ALA A 842 -33.38 -31.39 42.47
C ALA A 842 -31.98 -30.74 42.39
N ALA A 843 -31.81 -29.50 42.84
CA ALA A 843 -30.52 -28.83 42.94
C ALA A 843 -29.54 -29.52 43.92
N GLY A 844 -30.01 -29.93 45.10
CA GLY A 844 -29.20 -30.71 46.04
C GLY A 844 -28.88 -32.12 45.54
N TYR A 845 -29.82 -32.77 44.84
CA TYR A 845 -29.65 -34.10 44.28
C TYR A 845 -28.61 -34.10 43.15
N ALA A 846 -28.68 -33.09 42.26
CA ALA A 846 -27.76 -32.91 41.15
C ALA A 846 -26.29 -32.87 41.58
N VAL A 847 -25.98 -32.20 42.69
CA VAL A 847 -24.60 -32.01 43.18
C VAL A 847 -24.01 -33.28 43.83
N ALA A 848 -24.84 -34.24 44.24
CA ALA A 848 -24.36 -35.47 44.89
C ALA A 848 -23.48 -36.34 43.97
N ALA A 849 -23.74 -36.35 42.65
CA ALA A 849 -22.91 -37.08 41.69
C ALA A 849 -21.49 -36.49 41.56
N LEU A 850 -21.36 -35.16 41.65
CA LEU A 850 -20.07 -34.46 41.67
C LEU A 850 -19.27 -34.76 42.94
N ALA A 851 -19.97 -34.85 44.08
CA ALA A 851 -19.37 -35.19 45.37
C ALA A 851 -18.83 -36.63 45.40
N ASP A 852 -19.56 -37.62 44.83
CA ASP A 852 -19.08 -39.00 44.65
C ASP A 852 -17.77 -39.05 43.83
N ALA A 853 -17.69 -38.35 42.70
CA ALA A 853 -16.48 -38.39 41.87
C ALA A 853 -15.27 -37.71 42.53
N ALA A 854 -15.49 -36.71 43.38
CA ALA A 854 -14.43 -36.10 44.17
C ALA A 854 -13.96 -37.05 45.29
N ASP A 855 -14.88 -37.67 46.02
CA ASP A 855 -14.60 -38.73 47.00
C ASP A 855 -13.77 -39.89 46.38
N ASP A 856 -14.15 -40.36 45.19
CA ASP A 856 -13.40 -41.40 44.48
C ASP A 856 -12.01 -40.94 43.97
N ALA A 857 -11.84 -39.66 43.61
CA ALA A 857 -10.54 -39.10 43.26
C ALA A 857 -9.61 -39.00 44.49
N HIS A 858 -10.17 -38.56 45.63
CA HIS A 858 -9.41 -38.41 46.87
C HIS A 858 -8.93 -39.78 47.39
N LYS A 859 -9.76 -40.83 47.27
CA LYS A 859 -9.33 -42.24 47.49
C LYS A 859 -8.21 -42.70 46.55
N ALA A 860 -8.15 -42.18 45.33
CA ALA A 860 -7.06 -42.41 44.38
C ALA A 860 -5.81 -41.53 44.64
N GLY A 861 -5.83 -40.69 45.68
CA GLY A 861 -4.72 -39.82 46.07
C GLY A 861 -4.54 -38.59 45.17
N ILE A 862 -5.59 -38.16 44.46
CA ILE A 862 -5.58 -36.98 43.59
C ILE A 862 -6.83 -36.11 43.77
N PRO A 863 -6.72 -34.78 43.65
CA PRO A 863 -7.89 -33.92 43.54
C PRO A 863 -8.55 -34.08 42.15
N LEU A 864 -9.88 -33.93 42.11
CA LEU A 864 -10.67 -34.02 40.89
C LEU A 864 -10.44 -32.79 39.96
N GLY A 865 -10.16 -31.62 40.55
CA GLY A 865 -9.80 -30.40 39.82
C GLY A 865 -10.94 -29.39 39.63
N ILE A 866 -11.85 -29.29 40.60
CA ILE A 866 -12.99 -28.35 40.57
C ILE A 866 -12.53 -26.92 40.93
N ASP A 867 -11.67 -26.34 40.09
CA ASP A 867 -11.08 -25.00 40.34
C ASP A 867 -11.88 -23.82 39.78
N HIS A 868 -12.84 -24.08 38.89
CA HIS A 868 -13.61 -23.05 38.20
C HIS A 868 -15.00 -23.57 37.84
N ARG A 869 -16.05 -22.78 38.13
CA ARG A 869 -17.46 -23.16 37.90
C ARG A 869 -17.74 -23.56 36.46
N ASP A 870 -17.08 -22.93 35.49
CA ASP A 870 -17.24 -23.18 34.05
C ASP A 870 -16.86 -24.61 33.63
N ARG A 871 -16.11 -25.35 34.47
CA ARG A 871 -15.82 -26.76 34.24
C ARG A 871 -17.02 -27.69 34.46
N LEU A 872 -18.06 -27.20 35.15
CA LEU A 872 -19.23 -27.95 35.57
C LEU A 872 -20.42 -27.71 34.63
N ARG A 873 -21.09 -28.79 34.24
CA ARG A 873 -22.35 -28.77 33.48
C ARG A 873 -23.39 -29.59 34.26
N ILE A 874 -24.65 -29.15 34.21
CA ILE A 874 -25.77 -30.01 34.58
C ILE A 874 -26.17 -30.78 33.33
N THR A 875 -26.35 -32.10 33.42
CA THR A 875 -26.79 -32.90 32.28
C THR A 875 -28.28 -32.74 31.99
N THR A 876 -28.73 -33.19 30.81
CA THR A 876 -30.16 -33.41 30.51
C THR A 876 -30.82 -34.51 31.38
N ALA A 877 -30.05 -35.19 32.24
CA ALA A 877 -30.54 -36.08 33.30
C ALA A 877 -30.45 -35.43 34.68
N GLY A 878 -30.30 -34.10 34.74
CA GLY A 878 -30.34 -33.32 35.98
C GLY A 878 -29.15 -33.50 36.93
N HIS A 879 -28.02 -34.07 36.51
CA HIS A 879 -26.86 -34.30 37.37
C HIS A 879 -25.74 -33.30 37.10
N ALA A 880 -25.13 -32.74 38.15
CA ALA A 880 -23.96 -31.87 38.03
C ALA A 880 -22.69 -32.72 37.83
N LEU A 881 -22.00 -32.55 36.70
CA LEU A 881 -20.83 -33.33 36.32
C LEU A 881 -19.64 -32.44 35.94
N LEU A 882 -18.42 -32.93 36.18
CA LEU A 882 -17.19 -32.31 35.71
C LEU A 882 -17.00 -32.57 34.20
N ALA A 883 -17.47 -31.65 33.36
CA ALA A 883 -17.40 -31.73 31.91
C ALA A 883 -16.00 -31.47 31.34
N PHE A 884 -15.17 -30.71 32.05
CA PHE A 884 -13.81 -30.37 31.63
C PHE A 884 -12.76 -30.82 32.67
N PRO A 885 -12.49 -32.13 32.78
CA PRO A 885 -11.49 -32.68 33.68
C PRO A 885 -10.07 -32.23 33.33
N GLY A 886 -9.21 -32.10 34.36
CA GLY A 886 -7.79 -31.77 34.19
C GLY A 886 -7.20 -31.03 35.37
N VAL A 887 -6.12 -31.56 35.93
CA VAL A 887 -5.63 -31.16 37.27
C VAL A 887 -4.42 -30.24 37.16
N LEU A 888 -4.55 -29.02 37.69
CA LEU A 888 -3.44 -28.09 37.89
C LEU A 888 -2.59 -28.49 39.12
N PRO A 889 -1.30 -28.12 39.18
CA PRO A 889 -0.42 -28.52 40.28
C PRO A 889 -0.83 -27.97 41.66
N ASN A 890 -1.59 -26.87 41.70
CA ASN A 890 -2.13 -26.25 42.92
C ASN A 890 -3.51 -26.78 43.35
N ASN A 891 -4.18 -27.65 42.58
CA ASN A 891 -5.43 -28.24 43.04
C ASN A 891 -5.18 -29.14 44.25
N THR A 892 -6.17 -29.18 45.14
CA THR A 892 -6.19 -29.90 46.42
C THR A 892 -7.60 -30.36 46.74
N GLU A 893 -7.72 -31.34 47.62
CA GLU A 893 -9.00 -31.98 48.00
C GLU A 893 -9.98 -30.98 48.62
N ARG A 894 -9.47 -30.06 49.46
CA ARG A 894 -10.22 -28.91 49.99
C ARG A 894 -10.69 -27.94 48.89
N GLN A 895 -9.98 -27.81 47.77
CA GLN A 895 -10.47 -27.01 46.64
C GLN A 895 -11.63 -27.69 45.92
N ASP A 896 -11.66 -29.02 45.82
CA ASP A 896 -12.81 -29.73 45.26
C ASP A 896 -14.05 -29.59 46.16
N ALA A 897 -13.88 -29.71 47.48
CA ALA A 897 -14.94 -29.42 48.46
C ALA A 897 -15.45 -27.97 48.35
N HIS A 898 -14.55 -27.00 48.13
CA HIS A 898 -14.94 -25.62 47.84
C HIS A 898 -15.76 -25.52 46.53
N GLY A 899 -15.32 -26.18 45.46
CA GLY A 899 -16.02 -26.22 44.18
C GLY A 899 -17.43 -26.80 44.27
N ILE A 900 -17.61 -27.88 45.05
CA ILE A 900 -18.91 -28.47 45.39
C ILE A 900 -19.78 -27.48 46.17
N THR A 901 -19.21 -26.79 47.16
CA THR A 901 -19.91 -25.74 47.94
C THR A 901 -20.38 -24.59 47.05
N VAL A 902 -19.54 -24.17 46.09
CA VAL A 902 -19.87 -23.12 45.11
C VAL A 902 -20.93 -23.60 44.12
N ALA A 903 -20.91 -24.87 43.70
CA ALA A 903 -21.92 -25.43 42.80
C ALA A 903 -23.31 -25.46 43.44
N LEU A 904 -23.43 -26.00 44.66
CA LEU A 904 -24.68 -25.97 45.42
C LEU A 904 -25.12 -24.54 45.73
N GLY A 905 -24.18 -23.67 46.13
CA GLY A 905 -24.47 -22.27 46.43
C GLY A 905 -25.02 -21.48 45.23
N LEU A 906 -24.48 -21.69 44.02
CA LEU A 906 -24.96 -21.02 42.80
C LEU A 906 -26.39 -21.46 42.43
N LEU A 907 -26.71 -22.75 42.54
CA LEU A 907 -28.06 -23.26 42.24
C LEU A 907 -29.12 -22.72 43.21
N LEU A 908 -28.73 -22.43 44.46
CA LEU A 908 -29.62 -21.87 45.48
C LEU A 908 -29.64 -20.33 45.53
N GLU A 909 -28.71 -19.63 44.85
CA GLU A 909 -28.49 -18.17 44.96
C GLU A 909 -29.71 -17.30 44.56
N HIS A 910 -30.59 -17.83 43.71
CA HIS A 910 -31.74 -17.10 43.16
C HIS A 910 -33.10 -17.53 43.74
N LEU A 911 -33.09 -18.38 44.77
CA LEU A 911 -34.30 -18.90 45.43
C LEU A 911 -34.64 -18.11 46.69
N PRO A 912 -35.92 -17.98 47.07
CA PRO A 912 -36.31 -17.42 48.37
C PRO A 912 -35.81 -18.30 49.52
N ASP A 913 -35.28 -17.69 50.58
CA ASP A 913 -34.86 -18.42 51.80
C ASP A 913 -36.00 -19.27 52.41
N GLU A 914 -37.26 -18.89 52.17
CA GLU A 914 -38.46 -19.60 52.63
C GLU A 914 -38.76 -20.90 51.85
N GLU A 915 -38.20 -21.07 50.65
CA GLU A 915 -38.41 -22.26 49.81
C GLU A 915 -37.30 -23.32 49.97
N ILE A 916 -36.16 -22.97 50.55
CA ILE A 916 -35.01 -23.88 50.73
C ILE A 916 -35.16 -24.68 52.04
N PRO A 917 -35.21 -26.03 52.01
CA PRO A 917 -35.37 -26.83 53.23
C PRO A 917 -34.21 -26.66 54.21
N GLU A 918 -34.52 -26.51 55.51
CA GLU A 918 -33.52 -26.18 56.55
C GLU A 918 -32.38 -27.22 56.64
N GLU A 919 -32.67 -28.50 56.40
CA GLU A 919 -31.69 -29.60 56.35
C GLU A 919 -30.67 -29.44 55.20
N LEU A 920 -31.11 -28.89 54.06
CA LEU A 920 -30.24 -28.56 52.92
C LEU A 920 -29.42 -27.30 53.20
N VAL A 921 -30.00 -26.31 53.88
CA VAL A 921 -29.28 -25.11 54.35
C VAL A 921 -28.19 -25.50 55.37
N GLU A 922 -28.49 -26.44 56.28
CA GLU A 922 -27.49 -26.98 57.21
C GLU A 922 -26.36 -27.71 56.49
N THR A 923 -26.68 -28.60 55.53
CA THR A 923 -25.69 -29.26 54.68
C THR A 923 -24.80 -28.25 53.94
N TYR A 924 -25.37 -27.16 53.42
CA TYR A 924 -24.62 -26.08 52.79
C TYR A 924 -23.75 -25.31 53.79
N ARG A 925 -24.23 -25.03 55.02
CA ARG A 925 -23.42 -24.42 56.09
C ARG A 925 -22.24 -25.30 56.48
N GLU A 926 -22.42 -26.62 56.56
CA GLU A 926 -21.34 -27.58 56.85
C GLU A 926 -20.24 -27.55 55.78
N LEU A 927 -20.63 -27.64 54.51
CA LEU A 927 -19.75 -27.51 53.34
C LEU A 927 -19.03 -26.15 53.30
N LYS A 928 -19.72 -25.08 53.71
CA LYS A 928 -19.12 -23.74 53.81
C LYS A 928 -18.11 -23.65 54.94
N ALA A 929 -18.40 -24.22 56.11
CA ALA A 929 -17.52 -24.20 57.29
C ALA A 929 -16.15 -24.86 57.03
N ILE A 930 -16.12 -25.93 56.24
CA ILE A 930 -14.91 -26.63 55.75
C ILE A 930 -13.91 -25.71 55.04
N ASN A 931 -14.37 -24.60 54.46
CA ASN A 931 -13.51 -23.64 53.77
C ASN A 931 -12.98 -22.52 54.70
N THR A 932 -13.57 -22.36 55.88
CA THR A 932 -13.16 -21.38 56.91
C THR A 932 -12.38 -21.99 58.07
N ASP A 933 -12.51 -23.31 58.31
CA ASP A 933 -11.83 -24.03 59.38
C ASP A 933 -10.70 -24.91 58.81
N PRO A 934 -9.41 -24.60 59.10
CA PRO A 934 -8.27 -25.38 58.60
C PRO A 934 -8.20 -26.82 59.11
N ASP A 935 -8.78 -27.11 60.28
CA ASP A 935 -8.63 -28.38 61.01
C ASP A 935 -9.83 -29.33 60.80
N LYS A 936 -10.91 -28.86 60.15
CA LYS A 936 -12.06 -29.70 59.79
C LYS A 936 -11.75 -30.54 58.54
N GLU A 937 -11.62 -31.87 58.73
CA GLU A 937 -11.53 -32.86 57.65
C GLU A 937 -12.87 -32.99 56.89
N VAL A 938 -12.80 -33.43 55.64
CA VAL A 938 -13.96 -33.53 54.74
C VAL A 938 -14.24 -34.98 54.39
N ASP A 939 -15.44 -35.44 54.70
CA ASP A 939 -15.95 -36.74 54.25
C ASP A 939 -16.98 -36.50 53.13
N LEU A 940 -16.50 -36.41 51.89
CA LEU A 940 -17.37 -36.22 50.73
C LEU A 940 -18.31 -37.40 50.49
N HIS A 941 -17.94 -38.61 50.93
CA HIS A 941 -18.83 -39.76 50.93
C HIS A 941 -20.07 -39.53 51.81
N LYS A 942 -19.89 -39.01 53.03
CA LYS A 942 -21.01 -38.61 53.90
C LYS A 942 -21.86 -37.52 53.26
N VAL A 943 -21.25 -36.49 52.66
CA VAL A 943 -21.99 -35.41 51.97
C VAL A 943 -22.84 -35.97 50.81
N ALA A 944 -22.26 -36.77 49.92
CA ALA A 944 -22.97 -37.34 48.78
C ALA A 944 -24.10 -38.31 49.19
N ASN A 945 -23.91 -39.04 50.29
CA ASN A 945 -24.96 -39.87 50.89
C ASN A 945 -26.03 -39.07 51.63
N HIS A 946 -25.69 -37.91 52.22
CA HIS A 946 -26.63 -37.05 52.92
C HIS A 946 -27.54 -36.34 51.93
N LEU A 947 -26.96 -35.71 50.89
CA LEU A 947 -27.70 -35.08 49.79
C LEU A 947 -28.72 -36.06 49.17
N ARG A 948 -28.30 -37.27 48.77
CA ARG A 948 -29.20 -38.31 48.21
C ARG A 948 -30.26 -38.88 49.17
N LYS A 949 -30.20 -38.57 50.46
CA LYS A 949 -31.25 -38.92 51.43
C LYS A 949 -32.21 -37.75 51.68
N LEU A 950 -31.69 -36.54 51.73
CA LEU A 950 -32.48 -35.32 51.91
C LEU A 950 -33.27 -34.97 50.64
N THR A 951 -32.70 -35.23 49.48
CA THR A 951 -33.16 -34.65 48.21
C THR A 951 -33.50 -35.71 47.16
N SER A 952 -34.42 -35.36 46.26
CA SER A 952 -34.89 -36.21 45.17
C SER A 952 -35.45 -35.35 44.02
N GLY A 953 -35.37 -35.86 42.80
CA GLY A 953 -35.81 -35.17 41.58
C GLY A 953 -34.64 -34.85 40.66
N ASP A 954 -34.90 -34.87 39.36
CA ASP A 954 -33.94 -34.49 38.32
C ASP A 954 -34.25 -33.05 37.86
N LEU A 955 -33.20 -32.24 37.66
CA LEU A 955 -33.35 -30.90 37.09
C LEU A 955 -33.78 -30.96 35.62
N ASP A 956 -34.82 -30.20 35.27
CA ASP A 956 -35.18 -29.96 33.87
C ASP A 956 -34.15 -29.03 33.22
N VAL A 957 -33.52 -29.50 32.15
CA VAL A 957 -32.36 -28.86 31.51
C VAL A 957 -32.46 -29.04 30.00
N GLU A 958 -32.77 -27.95 29.30
CA GLU A 958 -32.70 -27.88 27.84
C GLU A 958 -31.26 -28.17 27.35
N GLU A 959 -31.12 -28.74 26.15
CA GLU A 959 -29.81 -28.98 25.55
C GLU A 959 -29.25 -27.68 24.93
N ASP A 960 -28.04 -27.26 25.33
CA ASP A 960 -27.33 -26.13 24.69
C ASP A 960 -27.26 -26.31 23.15
N ASP A 961 -27.92 -25.44 22.38
CA ASP A 961 -27.82 -25.45 20.90
C ASP A 961 -26.37 -25.24 20.45
N VAL A 962 -25.77 -26.28 19.86
CA VAL A 962 -24.35 -26.35 19.52
C VAL A 962 -24.06 -25.44 18.31
N PRO A 963 -23.34 -24.31 18.48
CA PRO A 963 -23.21 -23.34 17.42
C PRO A 963 -22.42 -23.90 16.22
N GLU A 964 -23.09 -24.12 15.09
CA GLU A 964 -22.38 -24.44 13.85
C GLU A 964 -21.42 -23.28 13.50
N PRO A 965 -20.11 -23.54 13.31
CA PRO A 965 -19.09 -22.49 13.13
C PRO A 965 -19.12 -21.85 11.72
N THR A 966 -20.31 -21.68 11.14
CA THR A 966 -20.56 -21.07 9.83
C THR A 966 -20.97 -19.60 9.92
N LYS A 967 -21.32 -19.08 11.12
CA LYS A 967 -22.03 -17.78 11.28
C LYS A 967 -21.46 -16.78 12.32
N VAL A 968 -20.22 -16.91 12.79
CA VAL A 968 -19.58 -15.87 13.63
C VAL A 968 -18.52 -15.11 12.84
N ALA A 969 -18.64 -13.77 12.81
CA ALA A 969 -17.63 -12.88 12.24
C ALA A 969 -16.58 -12.52 13.30
N GLY A 970 -15.44 -13.21 13.26
CA GLY A 970 -14.27 -12.96 14.10
C GLY A 970 -13.01 -13.54 13.46
N PHE A 971 -11.96 -13.75 14.26
CA PHE A 971 -10.74 -14.45 13.82
C PHE A 971 -11.06 -15.89 13.36
N GLY A 972 -11.00 -16.13 12.04
CA GLY A 972 -11.37 -17.41 11.43
C GLY A 972 -12.49 -17.33 10.39
N ALA A 973 -13.14 -16.17 10.22
CA ALA A 973 -14.14 -15.95 9.16
C ALA A 973 -13.58 -16.26 7.75
N GLU A 974 -14.40 -16.83 6.86
CA GLU A 974 -13.98 -17.17 5.49
C GLU A 974 -13.26 -15.99 4.80
N PRO A 975 -12.04 -16.19 4.26
CA PRO A 975 -11.36 -15.16 3.48
C PRO A 975 -12.28 -14.73 2.34
N ALA A 976 -12.40 -13.42 2.15
CA ALA A 976 -13.42 -12.87 1.27
C ALA A 976 -13.21 -13.36 -0.17
N ARG A 977 -14.11 -14.24 -0.64
CA ARG A 977 -14.02 -14.87 -1.97
C ARG A 977 -13.86 -13.81 -3.05
N ALA A 978 -12.83 -13.95 -3.89
CA ALA A 978 -12.40 -12.95 -4.88
C ALA A 978 -13.51 -12.19 -5.63
N PRO A 979 -14.59 -12.81 -6.18
CA PRO A 979 -15.66 -12.06 -6.84
C PRO A 979 -16.41 -11.07 -5.93
N ARG A 980 -16.53 -11.35 -4.62
CA ARG A 980 -17.12 -10.38 -3.65
C ARG A 980 -16.15 -9.24 -3.34
N LEU A 981 -14.85 -9.48 -3.36
CA LEU A 981 -13.84 -8.41 -3.24
C LEU A 981 -13.83 -7.52 -4.47
N ALA A 982 -13.88 -8.10 -5.67
CA ALA A 982 -14.00 -7.37 -6.93
C ALA A 982 -15.27 -6.50 -6.95
N LEU A 983 -16.42 -7.02 -6.50
CA LEU A 983 -17.66 -6.25 -6.39
C LEU A 983 -17.54 -5.08 -5.39
N ILE A 984 -16.94 -5.29 -4.22
CA ILE A 984 -16.71 -4.21 -3.23
C ILE A 984 -15.77 -3.14 -3.82
N ALA A 985 -14.70 -3.55 -4.50
CA ALA A 985 -13.76 -2.63 -5.13
C ALA A 985 -14.43 -1.82 -6.27
N PHE A 986 -15.22 -2.47 -7.13
CA PHE A 986 -15.95 -1.83 -8.23
C PHE A 986 -17.02 -0.85 -7.75
N VAL A 987 -17.83 -1.22 -6.75
CA VAL A 987 -18.82 -0.32 -6.14
C VAL A 987 -18.13 0.86 -5.44
N THR A 988 -17.01 0.63 -4.76
CA THR A 988 -16.23 1.71 -4.15
C THR A 988 -15.63 2.64 -5.20
N PHE A 989 -15.07 2.08 -6.28
CA PHE A 989 -14.57 2.84 -7.42
C PHE A 989 -15.65 3.73 -8.02
N LEU A 990 -16.86 3.22 -8.28
CA LEU A 990 -17.96 4.04 -8.80
C LEU A 990 -18.35 5.18 -7.85
N ILE A 991 -18.43 4.92 -6.54
CA ILE A 991 -18.72 5.95 -5.53
C ILE A 991 -17.63 7.03 -5.50
N VAL A 992 -16.35 6.64 -5.58
CA VAL A 992 -15.21 7.56 -5.57
C VAL A 992 -15.09 8.33 -6.89
N ALA A 993 -15.38 7.70 -8.03
CA ALA A 993 -15.42 8.37 -9.34
C ALA A 993 -16.57 9.39 -9.43
N LEU A 994 -17.77 9.06 -8.92
CA LEU A 994 -18.88 10.01 -8.80
C LEU A 994 -18.55 11.17 -7.86
N LEU A 995 -17.85 10.91 -6.74
CA LEU A 995 -17.38 11.96 -5.83
C LEU A 995 -16.32 12.85 -6.50
N ALA A 996 -15.38 12.26 -7.24
CA ALA A 996 -14.37 13.01 -8.00
C ALA A 996 -15.01 13.87 -9.09
N ALA A 997 -16.01 13.35 -9.82
CA ALA A 997 -16.77 14.10 -10.81
C ALA A 997 -17.59 15.24 -10.19
N ALA A 998 -18.22 15.01 -9.02
CA ALA A 998 -18.93 16.05 -8.29
C ALA A 998 -17.99 17.17 -7.79
N ILE A 999 -16.80 16.80 -7.28
CA ILE A 999 -15.77 17.77 -6.89
C ILE A 999 -15.25 18.54 -8.12
N ALA A 1000 -14.98 17.85 -9.23
CA ALA A 1000 -14.58 18.48 -10.49
C ALA A 1000 -15.63 19.49 -11.00
N GLY A 1001 -16.92 19.16 -10.90
CA GLY A 1001 -18.03 20.07 -11.24
C GLY A 1001 -18.13 21.29 -10.31
N VAL A 1002 -17.87 21.13 -9.01
CA VAL A 1002 -17.78 22.27 -8.07
C VAL A 1002 -16.56 23.14 -8.40
N VAL A 1003 -15.40 22.53 -8.67
CA VAL A 1003 -14.17 23.25 -9.03
C VAL A 1003 -14.33 24.01 -10.34
N SER A 1004 -14.96 23.44 -11.37
CA SER A 1004 -15.15 24.11 -12.66
C SER A 1004 -16.17 25.27 -12.60
N VAL A 1005 -17.16 25.20 -11.71
CA VAL A 1005 -18.11 26.29 -11.45
C VAL A 1005 -17.49 27.40 -10.59
N VAL A 1006 -16.68 27.05 -9.57
CA VAL A 1006 -16.02 28.03 -8.69
C VAL A 1006 -14.79 28.68 -9.36
N GLY A 1007 -14.07 27.95 -10.21
CA GLY A 1007 -12.96 28.46 -11.01
C GLY A 1007 -13.41 29.29 -12.21
N GLY A 1008 -14.56 28.96 -12.81
CA GLY A 1008 -15.09 29.62 -14.00
C GLY A 1008 -14.18 29.40 -15.23
N ASP A 1009 -14.16 30.39 -16.12
CA ASP A 1009 -13.29 30.39 -17.32
C ASP A 1009 -11.92 31.03 -17.05
N ARG A 1010 -11.31 30.67 -15.91
CA ARG A 1010 -9.96 31.09 -15.54
C ARG A 1010 -8.90 30.19 -16.19
N ASN A 1011 -7.99 30.80 -16.95
CA ASN A 1011 -6.85 30.10 -17.57
C ASN A 1011 -5.90 29.45 -16.54
N ASP A 1012 -5.87 29.94 -15.30
CA ASP A 1012 -5.04 29.37 -14.22
C ASP A 1012 -5.76 28.32 -13.36
N SER A 1013 -7.00 27.94 -13.71
CA SER A 1013 -7.71 26.81 -13.11
C SER A 1013 -7.37 25.51 -13.84
N PRO A 1014 -7.09 24.38 -13.16
CA PRO A 1014 -6.85 23.08 -13.81
C PRO A 1014 -8.10 22.45 -14.46
N LEU A 1015 -9.29 22.98 -14.15
CA LEU A 1015 -10.58 22.58 -14.72
C LEU A 1015 -11.43 23.83 -14.97
N SER A 1016 -12.12 23.87 -16.10
CA SER A 1016 -13.15 24.88 -16.40
C SER A 1016 -14.41 24.20 -16.94
N THR A 1017 -15.52 24.93 -16.97
CA THR A 1017 -16.78 24.40 -17.54
C THR A 1017 -16.59 24.07 -19.03
N ASN A 1018 -15.73 24.81 -19.73
CA ASN A 1018 -15.36 24.55 -21.11
C ASN A 1018 -14.43 23.35 -21.29
N SER A 1019 -13.45 23.11 -20.40
CA SER A 1019 -12.52 21.98 -20.53
C SER A 1019 -13.21 20.62 -20.33
N ILE A 1020 -14.13 20.53 -19.36
CA ILE A 1020 -14.93 19.32 -19.12
C ILE A 1020 -15.84 19.00 -20.32
N ARG A 1021 -16.48 20.01 -20.92
CA ARG A 1021 -17.28 19.83 -22.14
C ARG A 1021 -16.44 19.38 -23.34
N GLN A 1022 -15.25 19.98 -23.54
CA GLN A 1022 -14.33 19.57 -24.61
C GLN A 1022 -13.80 18.16 -24.40
N GLY A 1023 -13.47 17.77 -23.16
CA GLY A 1023 -13.04 16.41 -22.83
C GLY A 1023 -14.09 15.35 -23.14
N ALA A 1024 -15.37 15.64 -22.89
CA ALA A 1024 -16.47 14.76 -23.30
C ALA A 1024 -16.58 14.62 -24.83
N GLY A 1025 -16.35 15.70 -25.59
CA GLY A 1025 -16.31 15.65 -27.06
C GLY A 1025 -15.11 14.88 -27.63
N ARG A 1026 -13.91 15.07 -27.05
CA ARG A 1026 -12.68 14.35 -27.44
C ARG A 1026 -12.75 12.83 -27.22
N LEU A 1027 -13.68 12.35 -26.40
CA LEU A 1027 -13.95 10.92 -26.20
C LEU A 1027 -14.91 10.33 -27.26
N GLY A 1028 -15.46 11.15 -28.17
CA GLY A 1028 -16.33 10.72 -29.26
C GLY A 1028 -15.83 11.04 -30.68
N ASP A 1029 -15.00 12.08 -30.86
CA ASP A 1029 -14.41 12.42 -32.15
C ASP A 1029 -13.18 11.56 -32.49
N LYS A 1030 -13.09 11.08 -33.74
CA LYS A 1030 -11.86 10.54 -34.32
C LYS A 1030 -11.02 11.67 -34.90
N THR A 1031 -9.69 11.60 -34.74
CA THR A 1031 -8.78 12.59 -35.32
C THR A 1031 -8.77 12.51 -36.85
N PRO A 1032 -8.80 13.66 -37.57
CA PRO A 1032 -8.63 13.66 -39.02
C PRO A 1032 -7.29 13.07 -39.46
N ARG A 1033 -7.26 12.45 -40.64
CA ARG A 1033 -6.07 11.87 -41.29
C ARG A 1033 -6.13 12.11 -42.80
N PRO A 1034 -5.02 11.94 -43.54
CA PRO A 1034 -5.04 11.87 -45.00
C PRO A 1034 -6.10 10.87 -45.49
N VAL A 1035 -7.01 11.34 -46.32
CA VAL A 1035 -8.08 10.56 -46.93
C VAL A 1035 -7.49 9.84 -48.15
N PRO A 1036 -7.59 8.50 -48.25
CA PRO A 1036 -7.07 7.78 -49.40
C PRO A 1036 -7.95 8.05 -50.63
N VAL A 1037 -7.49 8.96 -51.49
CA VAL A 1037 -8.14 9.25 -52.79
C VAL A 1037 -8.00 8.03 -53.69
N ALA A 1038 -9.13 7.46 -54.12
CA ALA A 1038 -9.17 6.17 -54.81
C ALA A 1038 -8.94 6.27 -56.31
N ASN A 1039 -9.30 7.41 -56.91
CA ASN A 1039 -9.24 7.68 -58.34
C ASN A 1039 -9.26 9.19 -58.58
N VAL A 1040 -8.59 9.67 -59.62
CA VAL A 1040 -8.54 11.09 -59.99
C VAL A 1040 -8.62 11.25 -61.50
N VAL A 1041 -9.58 12.04 -61.96
CA VAL A 1041 -9.86 12.27 -63.38
C VAL A 1041 -10.01 13.75 -63.68
N ALA A 1042 -9.50 14.21 -64.83
CA ALA A 1042 -9.82 15.56 -65.30
C ALA A 1042 -11.31 15.60 -65.65
N TRP A 1043 -12.00 16.64 -65.21
CA TRP A 1043 -13.46 16.71 -65.19
C TRP A 1043 -13.97 17.94 -65.95
N ALA A 1044 -15.08 17.72 -66.66
CA ALA A 1044 -15.87 18.76 -67.30
C ALA A 1044 -17.35 18.31 -67.30
N PRO A 1045 -18.32 19.23 -67.12
CA PRO A 1045 -19.74 18.92 -67.09
C PRO A 1045 -20.22 18.38 -68.45
N ALA A 1046 -20.96 17.26 -68.42
CA ALA A 1046 -21.46 16.59 -69.61
C ALA A 1046 -22.58 17.38 -70.33
N ASP A 1047 -23.22 18.33 -69.64
CA ASP A 1047 -24.24 19.25 -70.16
C ASP A 1047 -23.67 20.49 -70.88
N ALA A 1048 -22.34 20.55 -71.10
CA ALA A 1048 -21.66 21.64 -71.80
C ALA A 1048 -21.90 21.65 -73.34
N GLU A 1049 -23.14 21.90 -73.80
CA GLU A 1049 -23.50 22.05 -75.22
C GLU A 1049 -22.96 23.33 -75.89
N VAL A 1050 -21.64 23.54 -75.89
CA VAL A 1050 -20.97 24.62 -76.65
C VAL A 1050 -20.31 24.05 -77.90
N LYS A 1051 -20.94 24.26 -79.07
CA LYS A 1051 -20.40 23.88 -80.37
C LYS A 1051 -19.33 24.88 -80.82
N LYS A 1052 -18.20 24.37 -81.33
CA LYS A 1052 -17.13 25.19 -81.92
C LYS A 1052 -17.67 26.00 -83.11
N PRO A 1053 -17.42 27.33 -83.18
CA PRO A 1053 -17.79 28.11 -84.36
C PRO A 1053 -16.95 27.69 -85.58
N GLY A 1054 -17.60 27.08 -86.57
CA GLY A 1054 -17.05 26.93 -87.93
C GLY A 1054 -16.45 25.57 -88.30
N ASP A 1055 -16.53 24.53 -87.45
CA ASP A 1055 -16.06 23.18 -87.81
C ASP A 1055 -17.12 22.10 -87.52
N SER A 1056 -17.36 21.21 -88.48
CA SER A 1056 -18.52 20.32 -88.53
C SER A 1056 -18.13 18.84 -88.48
N GLY A 1057 -17.46 18.42 -87.40
CA GLY A 1057 -17.08 17.00 -87.26
C GLY A 1057 -16.60 16.50 -85.89
N ASN A 1058 -16.38 17.37 -84.89
CA ASN A 1058 -15.77 16.99 -83.61
C ASN A 1058 -16.72 17.29 -82.41
N PRO A 1059 -16.84 16.40 -81.40
CA PRO A 1059 -17.72 16.62 -80.24
C PRO A 1059 -17.34 17.81 -79.34
N ALA A 1060 -18.11 17.98 -78.25
CA ALA A 1060 -17.94 19.03 -77.26
C ALA A 1060 -16.54 19.05 -76.60
N TYR A 1061 -16.17 20.18 -76.01
CA TYR A 1061 -14.92 20.35 -75.25
C TYR A 1061 -14.90 19.46 -74.00
N GLY A 1062 -14.35 18.25 -74.14
CA GLY A 1062 -14.06 17.35 -73.01
C GLY A 1062 -13.06 17.94 -72.00
N PRO A 1063 -12.75 17.22 -70.91
CA PRO A 1063 -11.81 17.70 -69.90
C PRO A 1063 -10.40 17.93 -70.46
N ASP A 1064 -9.71 18.97 -69.98
CA ASP A 1064 -8.36 19.31 -70.45
C ASP A 1064 -7.32 18.32 -69.93
N ASN A 1065 -6.36 17.91 -70.79
CA ASN A 1065 -5.22 17.05 -70.46
C ASN A 1065 -5.54 15.86 -69.52
N PRO A 1066 -6.51 14.98 -69.86
CA PRO A 1066 -7.02 13.96 -68.94
C PRO A 1066 -5.95 12.95 -68.51
N ASP A 1067 -5.01 12.60 -69.39
CA ASP A 1067 -3.91 11.68 -69.08
C ASP A 1067 -3.00 12.20 -67.94
N ARG A 1068 -3.04 13.52 -67.66
CA ARG A 1068 -2.24 14.18 -66.61
C ARG A 1068 -2.98 14.36 -65.28
N ALA A 1069 -4.24 13.95 -65.19
CA ALA A 1069 -5.03 14.15 -63.97
C ALA A 1069 -4.42 13.47 -62.73
N HIS A 1070 -3.75 12.33 -62.92
CA HIS A 1070 -3.12 11.57 -61.84
C HIS A 1070 -1.93 12.29 -61.17
N PHE A 1071 -1.34 13.30 -61.82
CA PHE A 1071 -0.22 14.05 -61.24
C PHE A 1071 -0.62 14.79 -59.96
N VAL A 1072 -1.87 15.23 -59.82
CA VAL A 1072 -2.30 16.01 -58.63
C VAL A 1072 -2.36 15.22 -57.32
N ILE A 1073 -2.01 13.93 -57.34
CA ILE A 1073 -1.89 13.05 -56.16
C ILE A 1073 -0.64 12.13 -56.24
N ASP A 1074 0.37 12.46 -57.06
CA ASP A 1074 1.54 11.57 -57.25
C ASP A 1074 2.67 11.76 -56.23
N GLY A 1075 2.65 12.86 -55.46
CA GLY A 1075 3.65 13.19 -54.44
C GLY A 1075 4.94 13.83 -54.98
N ASP A 1076 4.91 14.43 -56.18
CA ASP A 1076 6.00 15.26 -56.71
C ASP A 1076 5.48 16.66 -57.11
N PRO A 1077 5.71 17.72 -56.30
CA PRO A 1077 5.22 19.08 -56.60
C PRO A 1077 5.86 19.74 -57.85
N ASN A 1078 6.71 19.02 -58.59
CA ASN A 1078 7.22 19.42 -59.90
C ASN A 1078 6.38 18.88 -61.07
N THR A 1079 5.52 17.87 -60.86
CA THR A 1079 4.49 17.49 -61.83
C THR A 1079 3.28 18.41 -61.68
N VAL A 1080 2.52 18.60 -62.76
CA VAL A 1080 1.31 19.43 -62.75
C VAL A 1080 0.27 18.89 -63.74
N TRP A 1081 -0.99 18.88 -63.33
CA TRP A 1081 -2.09 18.99 -64.28
C TRP A 1081 -2.25 20.45 -64.70
N SER A 1082 -2.62 20.70 -65.96
CA SER A 1082 -2.85 22.05 -66.47
C SER A 1082 -3.97 22.09 -67.49
N THR A 1083 -4.61 23.23 -67.61
CA THR A 1083 -5.59 23.51 -68.67
C THR A 1083 -4.91 23.58 -70.05
N GLU A 1084 -5.70 23.57 -71.12
CA GLU A 1084 -5.28 24.08 -72.43
C GLU A 1084 -5.00 25.60 -72.36
N SER A 1085 -4.47 26.18 -73.45
CA SER A 1085 -4.17 27.61 -73.53
C SER A 1085 -5.34 28.39 -74.17
N TYR A 1086 -5.99 29.24 -73.39
CA TYR A 1086 -7.21 29.95 -73.76
C TYR A 1086 -6.92 31.41 -74.14
N LEU A 1087 -6.94 31.71 -75.44
CA LEU A 1087 -6.78 33.08 -75.95
C LEU A 1087 -7.96 34.01 -75.62
N ASN A 1088 -9.17 33.45 -75.49
CA ASN A 1088 -10.32 34.08 -74.84
C ASN A 1088 -10.72 33.19 -73.66
N GLN A 1089 -10.93 33.79 -72.48
CA GLN A 1089 -11.02 33.04 -71.23
C GLN A 1089 -12.32 32.23 -71.07
N LEU A 1090 -12.26 31.27 -70.13
CA LEU A 1090 -13.41 30.58 -69.55
C LEU A 1090 -14.39 31.60 -68.92
N GLY A 1091 -15.71 31.36 -68.99
CA GLY A 1091 -16.67 32.31 -68.40
C GLY A 1091 -18.14 32.10 -68.75
N SER A 1092 -18.99 32.91 -68.12
CA SER A 1092 -20.46 32.86 -68.16
C SER A 1092 -21.12 33.84 -69.13
N GLN A 1093 -20.33 34.56 -69.95
CA GLN A 1093 -20.83 35.49 -70.97
C GLN A 1093 -20.20 35.18 -72.33
N PRO A 1094 -20.95 35.30 -73.46
CA PRO A 1094 -20.36 35.25 -74.79
C PRO A 1094 -19.31 36.37 -74.95
N PRO A 1095 -18.11 36.10 -75.53
CA PRO A 1095 -17.77 34.95 -76.36
C PRO A 1095 -16.87 33.89 -75.66
N ALA A 1096 -17.10 33.59 -74.38
CA ALA A 1096 -16.40 32.49 -73.71
C ALA A 1096 -16.64 31.13 -74.42
N PHE A 1097 -15.59 30.36 -74.67
CA PHE A 1097 -15.65 29.13 -75.48
C PHE A 1097 -15.90 27.85 -74.68
N LYS A 1098 -15.75 27.89 -73.35
CA LYS A 1098 -15.97 26.76 -72.43
C LYS A 1098 -16.38 27.31 -71.06
N GLN A 1099 -17.28 26.62 -70.34
CA GLN A 1099 -17.78 27.08 -69.04
C GLN A 1099 -16.79 26.85 -67.87
N GLY A 1100 -15.73 26.08 -68.10
CA GLY A 1100 -14.66 25.79 -67.16
C GLY A 1100 -14.00 24.45 -67.46
N THR A 1101 -13.03 24.04 -66.65
CA THR A 1101 -12.46 22.68 -66.63
C THR A 1101 -11.86 22.42 -65.25
N GLY A 1102 -11.73 21.18 -64.80
CA GLY A 1102 -11.20 20.91 -63.46
C GLY A 1102 -10.66 19.49 -63.30
N VAL A 1103 -10.50 19.10 -62.04
CA VAL A 1103 -10.12 17.74 -61.64
C VAL A 1103 -11.10 17.24 -60.58
N LEU A 1104 -11.56 16.00 -60.71
CA LEU A 1104 -12.44 15.31 -59.76
C LEU A 1104 -11.68 14.18 -59.08
N LEU A 1105 -11.76 14.15 -57.75
CA LEU A 1105 -11.16 13.18 -56.85
C LEU A 1105 -12.27 12.32 -56.24
N GLU A 1106 -12.18 11.00 -56.40
CA GLU A 1106 -13.11 10.05 -55.78
C GLU A 1106 -12.61 9.62 -54.40
N MET A 1107 -13.41 9.88 -53.37
CA MET A 1107 -13.12 9.66 -51.95
C MET A 1107 -13.88 8.44 -51.41
N PRO A 1108 -13.48 7.85 -50.27
CA PRO A 1108 -14.22 6.79 -49.60
C PRO A 1108 -15.66 7.19 -49.22
N ALA A 1109 -16.54 6.20 -49.03
CA ALA A 1109 -17.91 6.42 -48.59
C ALA A 1109 -18.00 7.16 -47.25
N GLU A 1110 -18.96 8.10 -47.15
CA GLU A 1110 -19.16 8.96 -45.96
C GLU A 1110 -17.87 9.70 -45.54
N THR A 1111 -17.10 10.20 -46.51
CA THR A 1111 -15.95 11.07 -46.23
C THR A 1111 -16.43 12.45 -45.81
N ARG A 1112 -15.96 12.91 -44.65
CA ARG A 1112 -16.05 14.29 -44.18
C ARG A 1112 -14.63 14.87 -44.12
N PHE A 1113 -14.31 15.76 -45.06
CA PHE A 1113 -13.01 16.45 -45.03
C PHE A 1113 -13.03 17.61 -44.02
N SER A 1114 -11.89 17.88 -43.41
CA SER A 1114 -11.63 18.96 -42.44
C SER A 1114 -10.71 20.04 -42.99
N GLU A 1115 -9.78 19.65 -43.86
CA GLU A 1115 -8.76 20.51 -44.46
C GLU A 1115 -8.37 19.95 -45.85
N LEU A 1116 -8.01 20.86 -46.75
CA LEU A 1116 -7.66 20.61 -48.14
C LEU A 1116 -6.45 21.51 -48.47
N ASP A 1117 -5.30 20.91 -48.77
CA ASP A 1117 -4.13 21.64 -49.24
C ASP A 1117 -4.02 21.56 -50.77
N LEU A 1118 -3.61 22.66 -51.41
CA LEU A 1118 -3.52 22.83 -52.86
C LEU A 1118 -2.18 23.49 -53.23
N SER A 1119 -1.32 22.73 -53.90
CA SER A 1119 0.03 23.15 -54.32
C SER A 1119 0.12 23.31 -55.86
N GLY A 1120 1.21 23.91 -56.36
CA GLY A 1120 1.48 24.11 -57.79
C GLY A 1120 0.49 25.03 -58.54
N LEU A 1121 -0.30 25.84 -57.81
CA LEU A 1121 -1.34 26.67 -58.39
C LEU A 1121 -0.76 27.81 -59.24
N THR A 1122 -1.40 28.14 -60.37
CA THR A 1122 -1.03 29.33 -61.16
C THR A 1122 -1.69 30.60 -60.59
N PRO A 1123 -0.92 31.61 -60.12
CA PRO A 1123 -1.49 32.85 -59.60
C PRO A 1123 -2.24 33.64 -60.68
N GLY A 1124 -3.38 34.21 -60.31
CA GLY A 1124 -4.30 34.93 -61.20
C GLY A 1124 -5.39 34.06 -61.85
N ALA A 1125 -5.40 32.74 -61.64
CA ALA A 1125 -6.53 31.89 -61.97
C ALA A 1125 -7.65 32.00 -60.92
N HIS A 1126 -8.88 31.65 -61.28
CA HIS A 1126 -10.01 31.54 -60.33
C HIS A 1126 -10.44 30.08 -60.20
N LEU A 1127 -10.53 29.62 -58.94
CA LEU A 1127 -10.87 28.24 -58.57
C LEU A 1127 -12.13 28.22 -57.73
N GLU A 1128 -13.03 27.30 -58.03
CA GLU A 1128 -14.11 26.87 -57.13
C GLU A 1128 -13.78 25.48 -56.58
N VAL A 1129 -13.90 25.30 -55.27
CA VAL A 1129 -13.91 23.97 -54.64
C VAL A 1129 -15.36 23.54 -54.48
N ARG A 1130 -15.69 22.35 -55.01
CA ARG A 1130 -17.06 21.83 -55.08
C ARG A 1130 -17.09 20.39 -54.60
N ILE A 1131 -18.20 19.98 -53.98
CA ILE A 1131 -18.41 18.61 -53.48
C ILE A 1131 -19.69 18.01 -54.06
N ALA A 1132 -19.71 16.68 -54.19
CA ALA A 1132 -20.87 15.91 -54.60
C ALA A 1132 -20.92 14.54 -53.91
N GLY A 1133 -22.10 13.93 -53.97
CA GLY A 1133 -22.26 12.49 -53.76
C GLY A 1133 -21.86 11.70 -55.01
N ASP A 1134 -22.45 10.52 -55.18
CA ASP A 1134 -21.97 9.52 -56.13
C ASP A 1134 -22.08 9.93 -57.62
N SER A 1135 -23.03 10.81 -57.95
CA SER A 1135 -23.22 11.41 -59.28
C SER A 1135 -22.72 12.85 -59.35
N ALA A 1136 -21.88 13.16 -60.34
CA ALA A 1136 -21.30 14.48 -60.54
C ALA A 1136 -21.11 14.75 -62.05
N ASP A 1137 -22.17 14.55 -62.84
CA ASP A 1137 -22.13 14.62 -64.31
C ASP A 1137 -22.39 16.04 -64.83
N SER A 1138 -22.93 16.92 -63.99
CA SER A 1138 -23.25 18.32 -64.29
C SER A 1138 -22.96 19.23 -63.10
N LEU A 1139 -22.64 20.51 -63.33
CA LEU A 1139 -22.37 21.46 -62.24
C LEU A 1139 -23.56 21.61 -61.27
N ALA A 1140 -24.80 21.43 -61.75
CA ALA A 1140 -26.03 21.50 -60.96
C ALA A 1140 -26.16 20.40 -59.90
N GLN A 1141 -25.42 19.28 -60.02
CA GLN A 1141 -25.36 18.20 -59.03
C GLN A 1141 -24.29 18.43 -57.94
N THR A 1142 -23.54 19.55 -58.02
CA THR A 1142 -22.36 19.80 -57.18
C THR A 1142 -22.54 21.07 -56.34
N GLN A 1143 -22.25 20.99 -55.05
CA GLN A 1143 -22.32 22.12 -54.12
C GLN A 1143 -20.99 22.88 -54.09
N VAL A 1144 -21.02 24.20 -54.26
CA VAL A 1144 -19.84 25.06 -54.07
C VAL A 1144 -19.55 25.21 -52.58
N LEU A 1145 -18.31 24.93 -52.18
CA LEU A 1145 -17.79 25.11 -50.83
C LEU A 1145 -17.16 26.50 -50.66
N THR A 1146 -16.33 26.89 -51.62
CA THR A 1146 -15.69 28.22 -51.72
C THR A 1146 -15.24 28.50 -53.15
N GLY A 1147 -15.04 29.77 -53.48
CA GLY A 1147 -14.49 30.24 -54.76
C GLY A 1147 -13.52 31.40 -54.53
N PHE A 1148 -12.34 31.37 -55.15
CA PHE A 1148 -11.26 32.31 -54.89
C PHE A 1148 -10.32 32.54 -56.08
N ASP A 1149 -9.75 33.75 -56.14
CA ASP A 1149 -8.62 34.07 -57.01
C ASP A 1149 -7.30 33.61 -56.36
N VAL A 1150 -6.48 32.85 -57.09
CA VAL A 1150 -5.19 32.33 -56.62
C VAL A 1150 -4.19 33.48 -56.48
N LYS A 1151 -3.80 33.81 -55.23
CA LYS A 1151 -2.79 34.85 -54.96
C LYS A 1151 -1.37 34.29 -54.87
N GLN A 1152 -1.23 33.08 -54.34
CA GLN A 1152 0.03 32.37 -54.10
C GLN A 1152 -0.07 30.96 -54.67
N PRO A 1153 1.05 30.33 -55.08
CA PRO A 1153 1.03 29.00 -55.71
C PRO A 1153 0.71 27.84 -54.74
N HIS A 1154 0.57 28.14 -53.46
CA HIS A 1154 0.17 27.24 -52.38
C HIS A 1154 -1.04 27.89 -51.69
N THR A 1155 -2.13 27.14 -51.48
CA THR A 1155 -3.33 27.63 -50.78
C THR A 1155 -3.97 26.52 -49.96
N ILE A 1156 -4.08 26.75 -48.64
CA ILE A 1156 -4.70 25.81 -47.70
C ILE A 1156 -6.14 26.25 -47.41
N ILE A 1157 -7.08 25.32 -47.50
CA ILE A 1157 -8.51 25.54 -47.26
C ILE A 1157 -8.92 24.71 -46.04
N ARG A 1158 -9.32 25.38 -44.95
CA ARG A 1158 -9.66 24.75 -43.66
C ARG A 1158 -11.12 25.00 -43.30
N LEU A 1159 -11.76 24.07 -42.60
CA LEU A 1159 -12.99 24.38 -41.85
C LEU A 1159 -12.66 25.30 -40.66
N ASP A 1160 -13.46 26.36 -40.46
CA ASP A 1160 -13.34 27.26 -39.30
C ASP A 1160 -13.77 26.54 -38.00
N ASP A 1161 -12.83 25.78 -37.42
CA ASP A 1161 -13.05 25.00 -36.20
C ASP A 1161 -13.33 25.88 -34.96
N SER A 1162 -13.18 27.22 -35.07
CA SER A 1162 -13.46 28.16 -33.97
C SER A 1162 -14.91 28.10 -33.47
N GLN A 1163 -15.86 27.57 -34.26
CA GLN A 1163 -17.26 27.39 -33.86
C GLN A 1163 -17.85 25.98 -34.02
N ARG A 1164 -17.04 24.93 -33.83
CA ARG A 1164 -17.56 23.71 -33.13
C ARG A 1164 -18.20 24.05 -31.77
N ARG A 1165 -17.85 25.20 -31.20
CA ARG A 1165 -18.52 25.89 -30.08
C ARG A 1165 -19.89 26.47 -30.49
N GLY A 1166 -20.92 25.65 -30.67
CA GLY A 1166 -22.30 26.15 -30.73
C GLY A 1166 -23.41 25.16 -31.10
N ALA A 1167 -23.22 24.35 -32.15
CA ALA A 1167 -24.29 23.54 -32.75
C ALA A 1167 -24.51 22.19 -32.03
N GLY A 1168 -24.94 22.22 -30.76
CA GLY A 1168 -25.08 21.02 -29.93
C GLY A 1168 -26.37 20.89 -29.09
N GLU A 1169 -27.17 21.94 -28.91
CA GLU A 1169 -28.46 21.86 -28.20
C GLU A 1169 -29.30 23.14 -28.43
N SER A 1170 -30.28 23.11 -29.36
CA SER A 1170 -31.31 24.16 -29.55
C SER A 1170 -32.42 23.72 -30.51
N ALA A 1171 -33.08 22.58 -30.24
CA ALA A 1171 -34.06 21.98 -31.16
C ALA A 1171 -35.41 21.56 -30.51
N THR A 1172 -35.82 22.18 -29.40
CA THR A 1172 -37.20 22.06 -28.88
C THR A 1172 -37.73 23.40 -28.35
N ALA A 1173 -38.60 24.00 -29.14
CA ALA A 1173 -39.55 25.08 -28.91
C ALA A 1173 -39.63 25.78 -27.53
N GLN A 1174 -39.70 27.12 -27.57
CA GLN A 1174 -40.98 27.80 -27.27
C GLN A 1174 -41.13 29.13 -28.03
N SER A 1175 -42.38 29.58 -28.17
CA SER A 1175 -42.78 30.73 -28.99
C SER A 1175 -42.84 32.03 -28.18
N SER A 1176 -42.35 33.13 -28.76
CA SER A 1176 -42.90 34.48 -28.52
C SER A 1176 -42.65 35.38 -29.74
N ALA A 1177 -43.42 36.47 -29.85
CA ALA A 1177 -43.54 37.22 -31.10
C ALA A 1177 -42.72 38.54 -31.14
N ALA A 1178 -42.47 38.95 -32.38
CA ALA A 1178 -41.85 40.18 -32.87
C ALA A 1178 -41.88 41.45 -31.98
N GLN A 1179 -40.72 42.14 -31.93
CA GLN A 1179 -40.67 43.60 -32.13
C GLN A 1179 -39.28 44.05 -32.66
N PRO A 1180 -39.20 45.02 -33.60
CA PRO A 1180 -37.93 45.47 -34.17
C PRO A 1180 -37.42 46.79 -33.55
N GLY A 1181 -36.08 46.95 -33.54
CA GLY A 1181 -35.42 48.25 -33.49
C GLY A 1181 -34.59 48.56 -32.24
N ASN A 1182 -33.26 48.54 -32.39
CA ASN A 1182 -32.52 49.80 -32.54
C ASN A 1182 -31.06 49.56 -32.93
N ALA A 1183 -30.50 50.49 -33.72
CA ALA A 1183 -29.08 50.53 -34.02
C ALA A 1183 -28.45 51.74 -33.30
N SER A 1184 -27.38 51.51 -32.54
CA SER A 1184 -26.51 52.60 -32.07
C SER A 1184 -25.07 52.13 -31.94
N SER A 1185 -24.21 52.77 -32.72
CA SER A 1185 -22.75 52.68 -32.67
C SER A 1185 -22.14 52.70 -31.26
N ASN A 1186 -21.05 51.96 -31.08
CA ASN A 1186 -19.83 52.63 -30.64
C ASN A 1186 -18.57 51.94 -31.18
N ALA A 1187 -17.53 52.72 -31.49
CA ALA A 1187 -16.31 52.24 -32.12
C ALA A 1187 -15.07 52.68 -31.34
N GLY A 1188 -13.99 51.89 -31.45
CA GLY A 1188 -12.64 52.37 -31.19
C GLY A 1188 -12.05 52.07 -29.80
N ARG A 1189 -11.36 50.93 -29.69
CA ARG A 1189 -9.97 50.94 -29.19
C ARG A 1189 -9.19 49.74 -29.69
N SER A 1190 -8.05 50.00 -30.35
CA SER A 1190 -7.18 48.97 -30.91
C SER A 1190 -6.33 48.31 -29.84
N GLY A 1191 -6.68 47.09 -29.44
CA GLY A 1191 -5.79 46.18 -28.73
C GLY A 1191 -4.81 45.53 -29.72
N ARG A 1192 -3.51 45.64 -29.47
CA ARG A 1192 -2.45 45.08 -30.32
C ARG A 1192 -2.35 43.57 -30.14
N ALA A 1193 -3.20 42.81 -30.85
CA ALA A 1193 -3.09 41.35 -30.90
C ALA A 1193 -1.76 40.94 -31.56
N THR A 1194 -0.82 40.46 -30.76
CA THR A 1194 0.38 39.77 -31.27
C THR A 1194 -0.04 38.42 -31.81
N SER A 1195 0.15 38.21 -33.12
CA SER A 1195 -0.11 36.91 -33.76
C SER A 1195 0.69 35.82 -33.06
N GLY A 1196 0.01 34.85 -32.46
CA GLY A 1196 0.61 33.53 -32.26
C GLY A 1196 0.92 32.92 -33.62
N ALA A 1197 1.93 32.05 -33.69
CA ALA A 1197 2.19 31.29 -34.90
C ALA A 1197 1.02 30.34 -35.19
N ARG A 1198 0.59 30.26 -36.46
CA ARG A 1198 -0.24 29.16 -36.96
C ARG A 1198 0.73 28.04 -37.34
N ASP A 1199 1.06 27.17 -36.39
CA ASP A 1199 1.92 26.01 -36.67
C ASP A 1199 1.32 25.15 -37.79
N GLY A 1200 2.17 24.61 -38.67
CA GLY A 1200 1.73 23.85 -39.84
C GLY A 1200 1.14 24.67 -40.99
N VAL A 1201 1.50 25.96 -41.13
CA VAL A 1201 1.30 26.72 -42.38
C VAL A 1201 2.68 27.00 -43.02
N PRO A 1202 2.97 26.49 -44.23
CA PRO A 1202 4.26 26.73 -44.89
C PRO A 1202 4.42 28.20 -45.31
N PRO A 1203 5.66 28.73 -45.32
CA PRO A 1203 5.91 30.16 -45.48
C PRO A 1203 5.64 30.62 -46.93
N GLY A 1204 4.46 31.18 -47.15
CA GLY A 1204 4.03 31.68 -48.46
C GLY A 1204 2.78 30.99 -49.04
N ALA A 1205 2.05 30.22 -48.23
CA ALA A 1205 0.70 29.77 -48.56
C ALA A 1205 -0.38 30.78 -48.15
N ASP A 1206 -1.39 30.95 -49.00
CA ASP A 1206 -2.63 31.66 -48.66
C ASP A 1206 -3.55 30.72 -47.84
N VAL A 1207 -4.40 31.25 -46.95
CA VAL A 1207 -5.25 30.43 -46.07
C VAL A 1207 -6.70 30.88 -46.12
N ILE A 1208 -7.60 29.96 -46.46
CA ILE A 1208 -9.03 30.20 -46.68
C ILE A 1208 -9.83 29.40 -45.67
N ASP A 1209 -10.43 30.10 -44.71
CA ASP A 1209 -11.29 29.51 -43.67
C ASP A 1209 -12.75 29.39 -44.20
N LEU A 1210 -13.30 28.18 -44.30
CA LEU A 1210 -14.63 27.87 -44.86
C LEU A 1210 -15.79 28.32 -43.96
N PRO A 1211 -16.97 28.67 -44.53
CA PRO A 1211 -18.13 29.09 -43.75
C PRO A 1211 -18.68 27.96 -42.88
N LYS A 1212 -19.14 28.31 -41.67
CA LYS A 1212 -19.54 27.41 -40.57
C LYS A 1212 -20.63 26.37 -40.88
N ASN A 1213 -21.35 26.53 -41.99
CA ASN A 1213 -22.42 25.63 -42.45
C ASN A 1213 -22.08 25.02 -43.82
N ALA A 1214 -20.80 25.00 -44.23
CA ALA A 1214 -20.36 24.25 -45.40
C ALA A 1214 -20.61 22.76 -45.15
N ASP A 1215 -21.42 22.12 -45.98
CA ASP A 1215 -21.59 20.68 -45.96
C ASP A 1215 -20.37 20.03 -46.63
N THR A 1216 -19.51 19.41 -45.83
CA THR A 1216 -18.25 18.78 -46.29
C THR A 1216 -18.33 17.26 -46.34
N GLU A 1217 -19.53 16.70 -46.27
CA GLU A 1217 -19.77 15.27 -46.49
C GLU A 1217 -20.00 14.96 -47.97
N GLY A 1218 -19.29 13.97 -48.51
CA GLY A 1218 -19.45 13.56 -49.91
C GLY A 1218 -18.48 12.47 -50.33
N THR A 1219 -18.69 11.94 -51.54
CA THR A 1219 -17.84 10.91 -52.16
C THR A 1219 -17.00 11.45 -53.32
N LYS A 1220 -17.26 12.68 -53.79
CA LYS A 1220 -16.53 13.32 -54.90
C LYS A 1220 -16.18 14.77 -54.59
N LEU A 1221 -14.90 15.10 -54.64
CA LEU A 1221 -14.37 16.46 -54.51
C LEU A 1221 -13.92 16.96 -55.89
N ILE A 1222 -14.22 18.22 -56.24
CA ILE A 1222 -13.89 18.80 -57.53
C ILE A 1222 -13.18 20.14 -57.32
N ILE A 1223 -12.01 20.29 -57.93
CA ILE A 1223 -11.30 21.57 -58.05
C ILE A 1223 -11.56 22.11 -59.46
N TRP A 1224 -12.34 23.18 -59.55
CA TRP A 1224 -12.96 23.67 -60.79
C TRP A 1224 -12.40 25.03 -61.21
N VAL A 1225 -11.70 25.08 -62.35
CA VAL A 1225 -11.16 26.32 -62.93
C VAL A 1225 -12.25 27.03 -63.71
N THR A 1226 -12.66 28.22 -63.24
CA THR A 1226 -13.62 29.10 -63.94
C THR A 1226 -12.95 30.24 -64.68
N LYS A 1227 -11.66 30.51 -64.42
CA LYS A 1227 -10.87 31.57 -65.07
C LYS A 1227 -9.37 31.26 -65.06
N VAL A 1228 -8.65 31.65 -66.12
CA VAL A 1228 -7.19 31.48 -66.25
C VAL A 1228 -6.43 32.81 -66.18
N ALA A 1229 -5.13 32.76 -65.88
CA ALA A 1229 -4.31 33.96 -65.67
C ALA A 1229 -3.69 34.50 -66.97
N GLU A 1230 -3.93 35.77 -67.30
CA GLU A 1230 -3.15 36.48 -68.32
C GLU A 1230 -1.75 36.87 -67.80
N PRO A 1231 -0.70 36.85 -68.63
CA PRO A 1231 -0.65 36.47 -70.05
C PRO A 1231 -0.34 34.97 -70.27
N LYS A 1232 -0.34 34.13 -69.22
CA LYS A 1232 -0.03 32.69 -69.34
C LYS A 1232 -1.11 31.92 -70.11
N ASN A 1233 -2.36 32.38 -69.99
CA ASN A 1233 -3.56 31.83 -70.63
C ASN A 1233 -3.85 30.37 -70.26
N THR A 1234 -3.25 29.87 -69.17
CA THR A 1234 -3.44 28.54 -68.59
C THR A 1234 -3.65 28.66 -67.08
N ALA A 1235 -4.19 27.60 -66.47
CA ALA A 1235 -4.05 27.35 -65.04
C ALA A 1235 -3.35 26.00 -64.81
N SER A 1236 -2.72 25.85 -63.65
CA SER A 1236 -2.05 24.62 -63.19
C SER A 1236 -2.53 24.25 -61.79
N ILE A 1237 -2.47 22.96 -61.48
CA ILE A 1237 -2.58 22.39 -60.13
C ILE A 1237 -1.46 21.34 -60.02
N GLY A 1238 -0.64 21.42 -58.99
CA GLY A 1238 0.47 20.49 -58.75
C GLY A 1238 0.07 19.32 -57.88
N GLU A 1239 -0.50 19.59 -56.70
CA GLU A 1239 -0.76 18.58 -55.66
C GLU A 1239 -2.04 18.94 -54.90
N ILE A 1240 -2.81 17.93 -54.47
CA ILE A 1240 -4.06 18.06 -53.74
C ILE A 1240 -4.08 17.06 -52.58
N ASP A 1241 -3.92 17.55 -51.36
CA ASP A 1241 -3.98 16.74 -50.14
C ASP A 1241 -5.30 16.96 -49.41
N VAL A 1242 -5.97 15.87 -49.00
CA VAL A 1242 -7.27 15.91 -48.32
C VAL A 1242 -7.15 15.30 -46.93
N LEU A 1243 -7.38 16.09 -45.88
CA LEU A 1243 -7.46 15.63 -44.49
C LEU A 1243 -8.93 15.48 -44.08
N GLY A 1244 -9.28 14.38 -43.41
CA GLY A 1244 -10.66 14.10 -43.02
C GLY A 1244 -10.88 12.82 -42.24
N THR A 1245 -12.14 12.39 -42.16
CA THR A 1245 -12.59 11.12 -41.56
C THR A 1245 -13.57 10.43 -42.51
N TRP A 1246 -13.61 9.10 -42.51
CA TRP A 1246 -14.46 8.32 -43.43
C TRP A 1246 -14.92 6.98 -42.84
N ARG A 1247 -15.94 6.36 -43.45
CA ARG A 1247 -16.47 5.07 -43.00
C ARG A 1247 -15.50 3.93 -43.27
N GLY A 1248 -15.17 3.16 -42.23
CA GLY A 1248 -14.20 2.05 -42.30
C GLY A 1248 -12.76 2.44 -41.97
N MET A 1249 -12.50 3.69 -41.60
CA MET A 1249 -11.22 4.17 -41.06
C MET A 1249 -10.74 3.31 -39.86
N PRO A 1250 -9.52 2.71 -39.92
CA PRO A 1250 -9.02 1.81 -38.89
C PRO A 1250 -8.69 2.54 -37.57
N GLU A 1251 -8.96 1.89 -36.44
CA GLU A 1251 -8.94 2.56 -35.12
C GLU A 1251 -7.60 2.50 -34.38
N THR A 1252 -6.66 1.65 -34.82
CA THR A 1252 -5.50 1.22 -33.99
C THR A 1252 -4.14 1.26 -34.67
N GLU A 1253 -4.01 1.84 -35.86
CA GLU A 1253 -2.70 2.19 -36.43
C GLU A 1253 -2.48 3.69 -36.26
N GLU A 1254 -1.27 4.09 -35.83
CA GLU A 1254 -0.79 5.47 -35.97
C GLU A 1254 -0.69 5.85 -37.47
N PRO A 1255 -0.63 7.13 -37.84
CA PRO A 1255 -0.22 7.49 -39.18
C PRO A 1255 1.18 6.95 -39.43
N ALA A 1256 1.31 5.94 -40.29
CA ALA A 1256 2.58 5.63 -40.90
C ALA A 1256 3.11 6.93 -41.51
N LYS A 1257 4.30 7.38 -41.09
CA LYS A 1257 4.94 8.56 -41.69
C LYS A 1257 4.99 8.36 -43.19
N ALA A 1258 4.25 9.18 -43.95
CA ALA A 1258 4.58 9.41 -45.34
C ALA A 1258 6.09 9.76 -45.37
N PRO A 1259 6.89 9.06 -46.18
CA PRO A 1259 8.34 9.24 -46.12
C PRO A 1259 8.67 10.67 -46.51
N ALA A 1260 9.24 11.44 -45.57
CA ALA A 1260 9.57 12.83 -45.80
C ALA A 1260 10.44 12.97 -47.07
N ARG A 1261 9.97 13.83 -47.98
CA ARG A 1261 10.56 14.14 -49.29
C ARG A 1261 10.48 15.64 -49.51
#